data_AF-A0A9D1VT61-F1
#
_entry.id   AF-A0A9D1VT61-F1
#
_cell.length_a   1.000
_cell.length_b   1.000
_cell.length_c   1.000
_cell.angle_alpha   90.00
_cell.angle_beta   90.00
_cell.angle_gamma   90.00
#
_symmetry.space_group_name_H-M   'P 1'
#
loop_
_entity.id
_entity.type
_entity.pdbx_description
1 polymer ?
#
loop_
_entity_poly.entity_id
_entity_poly.type
_entity_poly.pdbx_seq_one_letter_code
_entity_poly.pdbx_strand_id
1 'polypeptide(L)'
;MNTLQKRRVSACVLAAAFMLAAAPAVAGQIPRADAAEEDVRVYADWKFEQSAAEGSLENNDLVLRDESGNGNDLELVVSDNGASAADFLAFEDISMTGDAGSMKFMGLTEEDQQQMNALSGAEREAFILNDMEYAYLRTTEDAPINSETFMNGYTIEIVFMMPEDYDASDAWMNILAREGSGAQLGSGQWDYEGHHGTMQVNISNCKEIQYMTQNGTNTKFNSTLWGLSMDNGGAWYHIAITCDGNGDALKAFTNSGESFRNYTGGGMDGMYAAEDGGNFRIGAVISNHLYQWADSQENDLLTKLLRGNIQEIRISEGALEPAQWLFDPKPYVGSFGNNDPYTLRNEGNYTFAFIPDTQNTIKFTPEVSDAATQWLIDNRGEINLKGLMHVGDLVENWDSAEQWQSAESAFLPLAQAGIPVTFVPGNHDFSGSNLDNYKTYFGKDSAYADAMDAYGNSLYFETSDSEEARGAGSYTFVDAGSYRYLLIQMMYEPNDAELAWLDRVLTAFPECPAIITSHNIFSCSASRPDECDLNEQGERIWGVAKAHDNVFMITAGHNHGSGFIDLTNDYGNPVIGMLVDYQFSYNGGNAWYRFVEMDEGENKIYFSTFSPYEASRTEEEKTGYFDLNFMTGTGNERTVDFDFADRFGFAFNAISVGAPEKTVYRVGEELDLSGMTVTALAPDYTRLLTHYDVSDVDMSTAGAKTVTVSFGGMQASFTIYVEGEDAGSTDTDGDSDKPTDTETDDEGGCGAAVAATSAAGAAVLLTAAAAVLICRNEMRRRTK
;
A
#
# COMPACT_ATOMS: atom_id res chain seq x y z
N MET A 1 -54.75 -45.20 32.03
CA MET A 1 -54.65 -46.42 31.19
C MET A 1 -54.03 -46.02 29.87
N ASN A 2 -52.82 -46.54 29.59
CA ASN A 2 -52.14 -46.87 28.32
C ASN A 2 -52.51 -46.09 27.03
N THR A 3 -51.59 -45.64 26.16
CA THR A 3 -50.30 -46.24 25.77
C THR A 3 -49.43 -45.26 24.94
N LEU A 4 -48.10 -45.38 25.10
CA LEU A 4 -46.94 -45.12 24.19
C LEU A 4 -47.27 -44.89 22.69
N GLN A 5 -46.56 -44.11 21.84
CA GLN A 5 -45.12 -43.85 21.61
C GLN A 5 -45.08 -42.86 20.38
N LYS A 6 -44.25 -41.83 20.18
CA LYS A 6 -42.81 -41.82 19.86
C LYS A 6 -42.34 -40.37 19.57
N ARG A 7 -41.13 -40.07 20.05
CA ARG A 7 -40.07 -39.18 19.49
C ARG A 7 -40.37 -37.68 19.28
N ARG A 8 -39.88 -36.88 20.22
CA ARG A 8 -39.33 -35.53 19.99
C ARG A 8 -37.81 -35.64 20.01
N VAL A 9 -37.15 -35.17 18.96
CA VAL A 9 -35.72 -34.82 18.95
C VAL A 9 -35.67 -33.32 19.27
N SER A 10 -35.02 -32.98 20.37
CA SER A 10 -34.70 -31.60 20.73
C SER A 10 -33.57 -31.11 19.82
N ALA A 11 -33.79 -30.01 19.10
CA ALA A 11 -32.71 -29.24 18.49
C ALA A 11 -32.17 -28.30 19.57
N CYS A 12 -30.95 -28.56 20.02
CA CYS A 12 -30.17 -27.61 20.79
C CYS A 12 -29.77 -26.45 19.87
N VAL A 13 -30.12 -25.23 20.26
CA VAL A 13 -29.53 -24.00 19.73
C VAL A 13 -28.11 -23.92 20.31
N LEU A 14 -27.09 -24.15 19.49
CA LEU A 14 -25.72 -23.79 19.81
C LEU A 14 -25.50 -22.37 19.26
N ALA A 15 -25.55 -21.38 20.15
CA ALA A 15 -24.91 -20.10 19.90
C ALA A 15 -23.40 -20.32 20.08
N ALA A 16 -22.68 -20.45 18.97
CA ALA A 16 -21.22 -20.42 18.99
C ALA A 16 -20.79 -18.95 19.08
N ALA A 17 -20.52 -18.48 20.30
CA ALA A 17 -19.70 -17.31 20.49
C ALA A 17 -18.28 -17.69 20.06
N PHE A 18 -17.78 -17.08 18.99
CA PHE A 18 -16.37 -17.06 18.67
C PHE A 18 -15.65 -16.29 19.78
N MET A 19 -15.16 -16.99 20.80
CA MET A 19 -14.03 -16.48 21.56
C MET A 19 -12.81 -16.66 20.64
N LEU A 20 -12.23 -15.55 20.16
CA LEU A 20 -10.82 -15.54 19.80
C LEU A 20 -10.06 -15.94 21.07
N ALA A 21 -9.69 -17.21 21.16
CA ALA A 21 -8.62 -17.60 22.04
C ALA A 21 -7.34 -17.12 21.35
N ALA A 22 -6.81 -15.98 21.80
CA ALA A 22 -5.39 -15.73 21.69
C ALA A 22 -4.73 -16.92 22.39
N ALA A 23 -4.23 -17.87 21.60
CA ALA A 23 -3.40 -18.93 22.14
C ALA A 23 -2.18 -18.23 22.74
N PRO A 24 -1.85 -18.43 24.03
CA PRO A 24 -0.55 -18.00 24.50
C PRO A 24 0.43 -18.85 23.68
N ALA A 25 1.19 -18.21 22.81
CA ALA A 25 2.41 -18.81 22.33
C ALA A 25 3.16 -19.21 23.61
N VAL A 26 3.34 -20.51 23.84
CA VAL A 26 4.25 -20.98 24.87
C VAL A 26 5.63 -20.62 24.33
N ALA A 27 6.03 -19.37 24.52
CA ALA A 27 7.38 -18.91 24.29
C ALA A 27 8.23 -19.68 25.30
N GLY A 28 8.87 -20.75 24.83
CA GLY A 28 10.03 -21.27 25.55
C GLY A 28 11.02 -20.12 25.66
N GLN A 29 11.65 -19.97 26.83
CA GLN A 29 12.73 -19.00 27.04
C GLN A 29 13.73 -19.12 25.89
N ILE A 30 13.94 -18.03 25.15
CA ILE A 30 14.90 -18.01 24.06
C ILE A 30 16.19 -17.45 24.64
N PRO A 31 17.32 -18.17 24.54
CA PRO A 31 18.55 -17.76 25.20
C PRO A 31 18.97 -16.37 24.74
N ARG A 32 19.34 -15.50 25.68
CA ARG A 32 20.21 -14.37 25.37
C ARG A 32 21.46 -14.90 24.66
N ALA A 33 22.07 -14.09 23.80
CA ALA A 33 23.29 -14.51 23.11
C ALA A 33 24.31 -14.97 24.18
N ASP A 34 24.69 -16.26 24.15
CA ASP A 34 25.84 -16.74 24.91
C ASP A 34 27.01 -15.91 24.40
N ALA A 35 27.60 -15.08 25.26
CA ALA A 35 28.75 -14.26 24.92
C ALA A 35 29.84 -15.14 24.31
N ALA A 36 29.92 -15.18 22.99
CA ALA A 36 31.09 -15.71 22.33
C ALA A 36 32.24 -14.80 22.77
N GLU A 37 33.20 -15.40 23.47
CA GLU A 37 34.34 -14.82 24.19
C GLU A 37 35.22 -13.85 23.35
N GLU A 38 34.69 -12.70 22.97
CA GLU A 38 35.47 -11.47 22.86
C GLU A 38 34.82 -10.45 23.81
N ASP A 39 35.60 -9.92 24.76
CA ASP A 39 35.14 -8.99 25.80
C ASP A 39 34.51 -7.75 25.15
N VAL A 40 33.19 -7.76 24.94
CA VAL A 40 32.43 -6.55 24.60
C VAL A 40 32.54 -5.61 25.79
N ARG A 41 33.25 -4.50 25.61
CA ARG A 41 33.35 -3.47 26.63
C ARG A 41 32.03 -2.71 26.71
N VAL A 42 31.25 -3.00 27.75
CA VAL A 42 30.00 -2.29 28.04
C VAL A 42 30.31 -1.01 28.83
N TYR A 43 29.78 0.13 28.39
CA TYR A 43 29.85 1.39 29.13
C TYR A 43 28.77 1.48 30.19
N ALA A 44 27.52 1.18 29.83
CA ALA A 44 26.37 1.13 30.72
C ALA A 44 25.39 0.03 30.32
N ASP A 45 24.78 -0.62 31.30
CA ASP A 45 23.72 -1.62 31.13
C ASP A 45 22.61 -1.36 32.15
N TRP A 46 21.49 -0.80 31.69
CA TRP A 46 20.34 -0.46 32.52
C TRP A 46 19.20 -1.43 32.27
N LYS A 47 18.87 -2.23 33.29
CA LYS A 47 17.71 -3.11 33.30
C LYS A 47 16.55 -2.46 34.03
N PHE A 48 15.43 -2.32 33.34
CA PHE A 48 14.26 -1.60 33.83
C PHE A 48 13.33 -2.54 34.61
N GLU A 49 13.87 -3.27 35.58
CA GLU A 49 13.12 -4.22 36.39
C GLU A 49 13.35 -4.01 37.88
N GLN A 50 12.37 -4.39 38.70
CA GLN A 50 12.39 -4.12 40.14
C GLN A 50 13.62 -4.73 40.85
N SER A 51 14.18 -5.83 40.36
CA SER A 51 15.37 -6.47 40.93
C SER A 51 16.67 -5.70 40.68
N ALA A 52 16.71 -4.80 39.70
CA ALA A 52 17.84 -3.92 39.40
C ALA A 52 17.75 -2.57 40.12
N ALA A 53 16.69 -2.36 40.92
CA ALA A 53 16.40 -1.10 41.58
C ALA A 53 16.73 -1.11 43.09
N GLU A 54 17.14 0.05 43.60
CA GLU A 54 17.09 0.42 45.01
C GLU A 54 16.04 1.51 45.23
N GLY A 55 15.54 1.64 46.46
CA GLY A 55 14.50 2.62 46.77
C GLY A 55 13.14 2.25 46.18
N SER A 56 12.31 3.25 45.91
CA SER A 56 10.92 3.07 45.47
C SER A 56 10.40 4.28 44.71
N LEU A 57 9.46 4.04 43.80
CA LEU A 57 8.77 5.09 43.06
C LEU A 57 7.88 5.93 43.98
N GLU A 58 7.25 5.32 44.98
CA GLU A 58 6.31 6.00 45.89
C GLU A 58 7.00 6.97 46.86
N ASN A 59 8.28 6.75 47.17
CA ASN A 59 9.06 7.66 48.01
C ASN A 59 9.95 8.62 47.20
N ASN A 60 9.87 8.58 45.86
CA ASN A 60 10.72 9.35 44.95
C ASN A 60 12.23 9.15 45.20
N ASP A 61 12.63 7.97 45.66
CA ASP A 61 14.03 7.63 45.99
C ASP A 61 14.57 6.45 45.19
N LEU A 62 13.88 6.07 44.10
CA LEU A 62 14.30 5.00 43.21
C LEU A 62 15.65 5.34 42.54
N VAL A 63 16.54 4.35 42.52
CA VAL A 63 17.76 4.34 41.72
C VAL A 63 17.82 3.02 40.95
N LEU A 64 17.94 3.07 39.62
CA LEU A 64 18.25 1.89 38.81
C LEU A 64 19.76 1.76 38.69
N ARG A 65 20.30 0.60 39.08
CA ARG A 65 21.74 0.34 39.03
C ARG A 65 22.22 0.11 37.60
N ASP A 66 23.44 0.54 37.34
CA ASP A 66 24.21 0.14 36.16
C ASP A 66 24.80 -1.26 36.36
N GLU A 67 24.22 -2.25 35.69
CA GLU A 67 24.59 -3.66 35.78
C GLU A 67 25.94 -3.97 35.09
N SER A 68 26.49 -3.02 34.32
CA SER A 68 27.87 -3.13 33.80
C SER A 68 28.90 -2.98 34.92
N GLY A 69 28.52 -2.41 36.07
CA GLY A 69 29.39 -2.19 37.22
C GLY A 69 30.31 -0.98 37.09
N ASN A 70 30.07 -0.09 36.11
CA ASN A 70 30.88 1.10 35.86
C ASN A 70 30.39 2.35 36.60
N GLY A 71 29.30 2.26 37.35
CA GLY A 71 28.78 3.34 38.21
C GLY A 71 27.97 4.39 37.45
N ASN A 72 27.27 4.00 36.38
CA ASN A 72 26.41 4.89 35.61
C ASN A 72 24.93 4.79 36.04
N ASP A 73 24.66 4.72 37.34
CA ASP A 73 23.31 4.53 37.87
C ASP A 73 22.34 5.63 37.39
N LEU A 74 21.05 5.29 37.26
CA LEU A 74 19.97 6.21 36.95
C LEU A 74 19.21 6.61 38.22
N GLU A 75 19.03 7.91 38.42
CA GLU A 75 18.22 8.52 39.46
C GLU A 75 16.90 9.06 38.89
N LEU A 76 15.89 9.21 39.76
CA LEU A 76 14.66 9.90 39.41
C LEU A 76 14.86 11.42 39.34
N VAL A 77 14.24 12.04 38.34
CA VAL A 77 13.95 13.46 38.32
C VAL A 77 12.44 13.62 38.46
N VAL A 78 12.00 14.34 39.50
CA VAL A 78 10.59 14.54 39.84
C VAL A 78 10.34 16.03 40.02
N SER A 79 9.19 16.52 39.54
CA SER A 79 8.81 17.93 39.69
C SER A 79 8.58 18.33 41.17
N ASP A 80 8.99 19.55 41.53
CA ASP A 80 8.99 20.06 42.91
C ASP A 80 7.59 20.43 43.48
N ASN A 81 6.53 20.17 42.73
CA ASN A 81 5.13 20.49 43.05
C ASN A 81 4.38 19.36 43.80
N GLY A 82 5.09 18.30 44.21
CA GLY A 82 4.53 17.21 45.02
C GLY A 82 4.17 15.96 44.23
N ALA A 83 4.63 15.86 42.98
CA ALA A 83 4.47 14.69 42.14
C ALA A 83 5.03 13.42 42.80
N SER A 84 4.38 12.29 42.53
CA SER A 84 4.88 10.95 42.86
C SER A 84 5.35 10.27 41.58
N ALA A 85 6.58 9.74 41.57
CA ALA A 85 7.11 9.05 40.41
C ALA A 85 6.28 7.82 40.01
N ALA A 86 5.55 7.23 40.95
CA ALA A 86 4.62 6.12 40.71
C ALA A 86 3.40 6.51 39.85
N ASP A 87 3.14 7.80 39.63
CA ASP A 87 2.09 8.28 38.72
C ASP A 87 2.55 8.31 37.25
N PHE A 88 3.87 8.21 37.01
CA PHE A 88 4.49 8.29 35.67
C PHE A 88 5.24 7.03 35.26
N LEU A 89 5.72 6.26 36.23
CA LEU A 89 6.54 5.06 36.03
C LEU A 89 5.94 3.89 36.82
N ALA A 90 6.02 2.67 36.26
CA ALA A 90 5.62 1.45 36.96
C ALA A 90 6.44 0.25 36.48
N PHE A 91 6.86 -0.64 37.39
CA PHE A 91 7.43 -1.93 36.98
C PHE A 91 6.33 -2.91 36.56
N GLU A 92 6.58 -3.66 35.48
CA GLU A 92 5.70 -4.71 34.99
C GLU A 92 6.48 -6.00 34.73
N ASP A 93 5.85 -7.15 34.99
CA ASP A 93 6.42 -8.49 34.76
C ASP A 93 6.23 -8.94 33.29
N ILE A 94 6.49 -8.03 32.34
CA ILE A 94 6.47 -8.29 30.90
C ILE A 94 7.80 -7.89 30.27
N SER A 95 8.23 -8.64 29.26
CA SER A 95 9.47 -8.42 28.51
C SER A 95 9.37 -9.06 27.14
N MET A 96 10.23 -8.63 26.21
CA MET A 96 10.39 -9.28 24.91
C MET A 96 10.86 -10.73 25.09
N THR A 97 11.81 -10.95 26.01
CA THR A 97 12.49 -12.24 26.18
C THR A 97 11.77 -13.22 27.12
N GLY A 98 10.80 -12.74 27.91
CA GLY A 98 10.03 -13.56 28.85
C GLY A 98 10.81 -14.00 30.10
N ASP A 99 12.07 -13.56 30.27
CA ASP A 99 12.95 -13.88 31.39
C ASP A 99 13.32 -12.67 32.26
N ALA A 100 12.80 -11.49 31.93
CA ALA A 100 13.03 -10.22 32.63
C ALA A 100 11.71 -9.45 32.89
N GLY A 101 11.76 -8.41 33.73
CA GLY A 101 10.71 -7.39 33.81
C GLY A 101 10.93 -6.22 32.85
N SER A 102 10.06 -5.21 32.94
CA SER A 102 10.21 -3.92 32.28
C SER A 102 9.65 -2.77 33.13
N MET A 103 9.94 -1.54 32.73
CA MET A 103 9.34 -0.34 33.31
C MET A 103 8.45 0.31 32.26
N LYS A 104 7.19 0.49 32.62
CA LYS A 104 6.21 1.26 31.88
C LYS A 104 6.38 2.75 32.18
N PHE A 105 6.45 3.53 31.12
CA PHE A 105 6.36 4.99 31.10
C PHE A 105 4.94 5.34 30.67
N MET A 106 4.24 6.14 31.48
CA MET A 106 2.82 6.43 31.30
C MET A 106 2.54 7.71 30.51
N GLY A 107 3.56 8.51 30.21
CA GLY A 107 3.41 9.80 29.53
C GLY A 107 2.88 10.90 30.45
N LEU A 108 2.48 12.03 29.85
CA LEU A 108 1.74 13.08 30.56
C LEU A 108 0.29 12.64 30.80
N THR A 109 -0.35 13.17 31.84
CA THR A 109 -1.79 12.94 32.02
C THR A 109 -2.59 13.60 30.90
N GLU A 110 -3.78 13.07 30.58
CA GLU A 110 -4.67 13.69 29.60
C GLU A 110 -5.02 15.14 29.97
N GLU A 111 -5.18 15.43 31.26
CA GLU A 111 -5.50 16.78 31.75
C GLU A 111 -4.33 17.74 31.50
N ASP A 112 -3.10 17.34 31.83
CA ASP A 112 -1.90 18.13 31.57
C ASP A 112 -1.68 18.35 30.08
N GLN A 113 -1.89 17.32 29.25
CA GLN A 113 -1.76 17.42 27.81
C GLN A 113 -2.80 18.37 27.21
N GLN A 114 -4.06 18.32 27.67
CA GLN A 114 -5.10 19.26 27.26
C GLN A 114 -4.78 20.69 27.70
N GLN A 115 -4.30 20.88 28.93
CA GLN A 115 -3.91 22.17 29.45
C GLN A 115 -2.75 22.77 28.64
N MET A 116 -1.69 21.98 28.38
CA MET A 116 -0.55 22.33 27.53
C MET A 116 -0.97 22.76 26.12
N ASN A 117 -1.96 22.07 25.54
CA ASN A 117 -2.49 22.38 24.21
C ASN A 117 -3.35 23.64 24.19
N ALA A 118 -4.00 23.98 25.31
CA ALA A 118 -4.86 25.16 25.44
C ALA A 118 -4.09 26.46 25.77
N LEU A 119 -2.96 26.35 26.47
CA LEU A 119 -2.13 27.48 26.87
C LEU A 119 -1.10 27.85 25.81
N SER A 120 -0.63 29.10 25.83
CA SER A 120 0.45 29.57 24.96
C SER A 120 1.33 30.63 25.64
N GLY A 121 2.55 30.82 25.13
CA GLY A 121 3.51 31.80 25.65
C GLY A 121 3.76 31.66 27.15
N ALA A 122 3.84 32.80 27.85
CA ALA A 122 4.17 32.85 29.28
C ALA A 122 3.20 32.08 30.20
N GLU A 123 1.94 31.92 29.80
CA GLU A 123 0.96 31.16 30.59
C GLU A 123 1.26 29.65 30.53
N ARG A 124 1.63 29.14 29.34
CA ARG A 124 2.05 27.74 29.16
C ARG A 124 3.36 27.47 29.89
N GLU A 125 4.31 28.38 29.76
CA GLU A 125 5.59 28.30 30.48
C GLU A 125 5.40 28.26 31.99
N ALA A 126 4.57 29.15 32.54
CA ALA A 126 4.27 29.15 33.97
C ALA A 126 3.62 27.85 34.44
N PHE A 127 2.71 27.29 33.65
CA PHE A 127 2.08 26.00 33.94
C PHE A 127 3.11 24.86 33.98
N ILE A 128 3.96 24.75 32.95
CA ILE A 128 5.01 23.71 32.87
C ILE A 128 5.96 23.79 34.07
N LEU A 129 6.36 24.99 34.48
CA LEU A 129 7.36 25.19 35.53
C LEU A 129 6.81 25.01 36.96
N ASN A 130 5.54 25.35 37.19
CA ASN A 130 5.01 25.46 38.56
C ASN A 130 3.89 24.46 38.87
N ASP A 131 3.12 24.04 37.87
CA ASP A 131 1.87 23.30 38.07
C ASP A 131 1.92 21.88 37.49
N MET A 132 2.61 21.67 36.37
CA MET A 132 2.68 20.36 35.70
C MET A 132 3.52 19.36 36.48
N GLU A 133 2.94 18.21 36.78
CA GLU A 133 3.63 17.10 37.45
C GLU A 133 4.34 16.22 36.42
N TYR A 134 5.54 15.74 36.75
CA TYR A 134 6.27 14.78 35.92
C TYR A 134 7.30 13.99 36.71
N ALA A 135 7.63 12.80 36.21
CA ALA A 135 8.83 12.08 36.60
C ALA A 135 9.49 11.36 35.40
N TYR A 136 10.81 11.31 35.40
CA TYR A 136 11.61 10.58 34.42
C TYR A 136 12.95 10.14 35.05
N LEU A 137 13.81 9.47 34.28
CA LEU A 137 15.10 8.96 34.76
C LEU A 137 16.27 9.71 34.12
N ARG A 138 17.34 9.89 34.88
CA ARG A 138 18.59 10.50 34.41
C ARG A 138 19.78 9.83 35.05
N THR A 139 20.93 9.76 34.37
CA THR A 139 22.17 9.36 35.04
C THR A 139 22.51 10.29 36.19
N THR A 140 23.05 9.74 37.28
CA THR A 140 23.60 10.53 38.39
C THR A 140 24.65 11.54 37.89
N GLU A 141 24.82 12.66 38.60
CA GLU A 141 25.72 13.76 38.21
C GLU A 141 27.16 13.30 37.93
N ASP A 142 27.67 12.39 38.77
CA ASP A 142 29.05 11.88 38.72
C ASP A 142 29.23 10.64 37.81
N ALA A 143 28.19 10.19 37.09
CA ALA A 143 28.26 8.99 36.24
C ALA A 143 29.37 9.15 35.17
N PRO A 144 30.35 8.21 35.10
CA PRO A 144 31.47 8.34 34.16
C PRO A 144 31.07 8.52 32.70
N ILE A 145 29.99 7.86 32.27
CA ILE A 145 29.45 7.93 30.91
C ILE A 145 29.04 9.35 30.50
N ASN A 146 28.69 10.22 31.47
CA ASN A 146 28.31 11.61 31.21
C ASN A 146 29.42 12.38 30.48
N SER A 147 30.68 11.96 30.65
CA SER A 147 31.86 12.57 30.01
C SER A 147 32.47 11.74 28.87
N GLU A 148 31.91 10.57 28.56
CA GLU A 148 32.44 9.68 27.52
C GLU A 148 32.16 10.25 26.12
N THR A 149 33.17 10.17 25.26
CA THR A 149 33.13 10.70 23.88
C THR A 149 33.04 9.60 22.83
N PHE A 150 33.16 8.33 23.23
CA PHE A 150 32.93 7.15 22.38
C PHE A 150 33.78 7.14 21.10
N MET A 151 35.01 7.67 21.17
CA MET A 151 35.88 7.82 20.00
C MET A 151 36.32 6.48 19.37
N ASN A 152 36.12 5.36 20.05
CA ASN A 152 36.35 4.02 19.50
C ASN A 152 35.10 3.45 18.80
N GLY A 153 34.05 4.26 18.65
CA GLY A 153 32.73 3.83 18.18
C GLY A 153 31.84 3.41 19.34
N TYR A 154 30.57 3.15 19.03
CA TYR A 154 29.58 2.74 20.01
C TYR A 154 28.46 1.91 19.39
N THR A 155 27.80 1.12 20.24
CA THR A 155 26.51 0.49 19.95
C THR A 155 25.55 0.79 21.08
N ILE A 156 24.40 1.38 20.75
CA ILE A 156 23.27 1.60 21.66
C ILE A 156 22.22 0.57 21.31
N GLU A 157 21.84 -0.26 22.27
CA GLU A 157 20.74 -1.20 22.15
C GLU A 157 19.62 -0.82 23.10
N ILE A 158 18.39 -0.85 22.59
CA ILE A 158 17.18 -0.50 23.32
C ILE A 158 16.16 -1.60 23.05
N VAL A 159 15.61 -2.19 24.11
CA VAL A 159 14.49 -3.13 24.03
C VAL A 159 13.23 -2.40 24.51
N PHE A 160 12.37 -2.03 23.55
CA PHE A 160 11.25 -1.11 23.77
C PHE A 160 9.95 -1.70 23.26
N MET A 161 8.87 -1.51 24.02
CA MET A 161 7.51 -1.84 23.60
C MET A 161 6.76 -0.56 23.25
N MET A 162 6.31 -0.46 21.99
CA MET A 162 5.46 0.64 21.55
C MET A 162 4.13 0.64 22.32
N PRO A 163 3.56 1.81 22.66
CA PRO A 163 2.18 1.89 23.14
C PRO A 163 1.22 1.16 22.20
N GLU A 164 0.27 0.41 22.76
CA GLU A 164 -0.78 -0.25 21.98
C GLU A 164 -1.65 0.76 21.23
N ASP A 165 -1.82 1.95 21.80
CA ASP A 165 -2.69 3.02 21.35
C ASP A 165 -1.90 4.27 20.92
N TYR A 166 -0.71 4.10 20.34
CA TYR A 166 0.15 5.21 19.90
C TYR A 166 -0.59 6.21 18.99
N ASP A 167 -0.59 7.50 19.31
CA ASP A 167 -1.25 8.51 18.46
C ASP A 167 -0.40 9.76 18.19
N ALA A 168 -1.00 10.77 17.54
CA ALA A 168 -0.31 12.02 17.22
C ALA A 168 0.22 12.77 18.45
N SER A 169 -0.35 12.54 19.63
CA SER A 169 0.13 13.11 20.90
C SER A 169 1.38 12.41 21.43
N ASP A 170 1.69 11.19 20.97
CA ASP A 170 2.96 10.50 21.27
C ASP A 170 4.09 10.90 20.32
N ALA A 171 3.76 11.42 19.13
CA ALA A 171 4.75 11.81 18.11
C ALA A 171 5.86 12.69 18.65
N TRP A 172 7.11 12.31 18.35
CA TRP A 172 8.33 12.97 18.83
C TRP A 172 8.62 12.78 20.33
N MET A 173 8.04 11.77 20.97
CA MET A 173 8.51 11.33 22.29
C MET A 173 9.93 10.76 22.19
N ASN A 174 10.69 10.86 23.28
CA ASN A 174 12.09 10.47 23.33
C ASN A 174 12.29 9.27 24.25
N ILE A 175 13.01 8.24 23.78
CA ILE A 175 13.40 7.10 24.62
C ILE A 175 14.65 7.45 25.42
N LEU A 176 15.69 7.92 24.72
CA LEU A 176 17.01 8.22 25.26
C LEU A 176 17.52 9.55 24.70
N ALA A 177 18.04 10.41 25.55
CA ALA A 177 18.71 11.64 25.15
C ALA A 177 19.96 11.88 25.98
N ARG A 178 20.91 12.62 25.44
CA ARG A 178 22.04 13.17 26.18
C ARG A 178 21.87 14.67 26.32
N GLU A 179 21.99 15.18 27.55
CA GLU A 179 21.85 16.60 27.84
C GLU A 179 22.95 17.44 27.16
N GLY A 180 22.82 18.76 27.25
CA GLY A 180 23.82 19.73 26.77
C GLY A 180 23.34 20.58 25.59
N SER A 181 23.93 21.76 25.42
CA SER A 181 23.60 22.70 24.33
C SER A 181 24.58 22.57 23.16
N GLY A 182 24.10 22.06 22.02
CA GLY A 182 24.84 22.14 20.75
C GLY A 182 24.86 23.55 20.14
N ALA A 183 23.94 24.43 20.56
CA ALA A 183 23.71 25.76 19.99
C ALA A 183 24.89 26.74 20.16
N GLN A 184 25.74 26.55 21.17
CA GLN A 184 26.92 27.41 21.40
C GLN A 184 28.08 27.15 20.42
N LEU A 185 27.97 26.16 19.52
CA LEU A 185 29.13 25.52 18.90
C LEU A 185 29.17 25.61 17.36
N GLY A 186 28.25 26.36 16.75
CA GLY A 186 28.45 26.96 15.43
C GLY A 186 28.29 26.04 14.20
N SER A 187 27.65 24.88 14.33
CA SER A 187 27.20 24.11 13.17
C SER A 187 25.98 24.81 12.56
N GLY A 188 26.22 25.80 11.69
CA GLY A 188 25.21 26.65 11.05
C GLY A 188 24.16 25.95 10.16
N GLN A 189 23.99 24.63 10.30
CA GLN A 189 22.86 23.87 9.81
C GLN A 189 22.08 23.39 11.04
N TRP A 190 20.99 24.10 11.33
CA TRP A 190 19.92 23.72 12.27
C TRP A 190 19.99 24.21 13.73
N ASP A 191 19.96 25.54 13.89
CA ASP A 191 19.29 26.18 15.04
C ASP A 191 17.79 25.76 15.18
N TYR A 192 17.26 24.88 14.27
CA TYR A 192 15.92 24.28 13.98
C TYR A 192 14.80 24.24 15.02
N GLU A 193 15.11 23.65 16.15
CA GLU A 193 14.12 23.07 17.04
C GLU A 193 14.74 23.10 18.43
N GLY A 194 14.13 23.81 19.37
CA GLY A 194 14.74 23.97 20.69
C GLY A 194 14.68 22.73 21.57
N HIS A 195 14.12 21.63 21.07
CA HIS A 195 13.89 20.39 21.82
C HIS A 195 15.11 19.46 21.92
N HIS A 196 16.32 19.97 21.66
CA HIS A 196 17.50 19.13 21.44
C HIS A 196 18.52 19.14 22.59
N GLY A 197 19.01 17.93 22.90
CA GLY A 197 20.27 17.72 23.61
C GLY A 197 21.43 17.48 22.63
N THR A 198 22.54 16.93 23.10
CA THR A 198 23.70 16.58 22.25
C THR A 198 23.52 15.26 21.48
N MET A 199 22.60 14.40 21.95
CA MET A 199 22.15 13.16 21.29
C MET A 199 20.70 12.86 21.65
N GLN A 200 19.92 12.26 20.74
CA GLN A 200 18.55 11.82 20.98
C GLN A 200 18.14 10.60 20.14
N VAL A 201 17.32 9.73 20.72
CA VAL A 201 16.54 8.66 20.08
C VAL A 201 15.05 8.99 20.25
N ASN A 202 14.45 9.60 19.23
CA ASN A 202 13.05 10.01 19.20
C ASN A 202 12.19 8.96 18.47
N ILE A 203 10.89 8.94 18.72
CA ILE A 203 9.90 8.17 17.95
C ILE A 203 9.06 9.15 17.14
N SER A 204 9.07 9.03 15.81
CA SER A 204 8.40 9.95 14.89
C SER A 204 6.90 9.73 14.80
N ASN A 205 6.16 10.66 14.17
CA ASN A 205 4.75 10.45 13.83
C ASN A 205 4.50 9.20 12.94
N CYS A 206 5.51 8.75 12.19
CA CYS A 206 5.47 7.51 11.41
C CYS A 206 6.01 6.29 12.18
N LYS A 207 6.15 6.39 13.51
CA LYS A 207 6.62 5.33 14.41
C LYS A 207 8.03 4.82 14.09
N GLU A 208 8.85 5.65 13.46
CA GLU A 208 10.25 5.34 13.19
C GLU A 208 11.10 5.92 14.30
N ILE A 209 12.25 5.31 14.59
CA ILE A 209 13.24 6.03 15.37
C ILE A 209 13.86 7.17 14.55
N GLN A 210 14.05 8.32 15.18
CA GLN A 210 14.93 9.37 14.70
C GLN A 210 16.12 9.42 15.65
N TYR A 211 17.32 9.14 15.12
CA TYR A 211 18.56 9.29 15.87
C TYR A 211 19.31 10.54 15.40
N MET A 212 19.59 11.42 16.34
CA MET A 212 20.36 12.64 16.13
C MET A 212 21.51 12.66 17.11
N THR A 213 22.71 13.04 16.66
CA THR A 213 23.88 13.13 17.52
C THR A 213 24.90 14.11 16.98
N GLN A 214 25.59 14.80 17.89
CA GLN A 214 26.82 15.52 17.59
C GLN A 214 28.02 14.57 17.68
N ASN A 215 29.02 14.71 16.79
CA ASN A 215 30.23 13.90 16.87
C ASN A 215 31.09 14.25 18.11
N GLY A 216 31.94 13.32 18.56
CA GLY A 216 32.70 13.42 19.83
C GLY A 216 33.60 14.66 19.95
N THR A 217 34.12 15.15 18.83
CA THR A 217 34.96 16.36 18.79
C THR A 217 34.18 17.65 18.66
N ASN A 218 32.86 17.55 18.50
CA ASN A 218 31.95 18.67 18.33
C ASN A 218 32.33 19.59 17.15
N THR A 219 32.77 18.97 16.07
CA THR A 219 33.17 19.63 14.82
C THR A 219 32.17 19.39 13.70
N LYS A 220 31.31 18.38 13.86
CA LYS A 220 30.32 17.98 12.87
C LYS A 220 29.05 17.54 13.58
N PHE A 221 27.99 18.30 13.34
CA PHE A 221 26.62 17.81 13.45
C PHE A 221 26.24 17.38 12.05
N ASN A 222 25.80 16.13 11.84
CA ASN A 222 25.21 15.79 10.56
C ASN A 222 23.93 14.97 10.74
N SER A 223 23.07 15.16 9.74
CA SER A 223 21.69 14.77 9.57
C SER A 223 21.21 13.57 10.39
N THR A 224 19.93 13.66 10.74
CA THR A 224 19.13 12.56 11.27
C THR A 224 19.37 11.24 10.56
N LEU A 225 19.66 10.22 11.36
CA LEU A 225 19.47 8.84 10.96
C LEU A 225 18.02 8.44 11.27
N TRP A 226 17.37 7.77 10.33
CA TRP A 226 16.01 7.28 10.50
C TRP A 226 16.00 5.75 10.59
N GLY A 227 15.22 5.18 11.49
CA GLY A 227 15.00 3.74 11.60
C GLY A 227 13.93 3.23 10.64
N LEU A 228 13.49 2.00 10.89
CA LEU A 228 12.32 1.42 10.24
C LEU A 228 11.06 1.71 11.07
N SER A 229 9.88 1.68 10.45
CA SER A 229 8.61 1.87 11.17
C SER A 229 8.33 0.72 12.15
N MET A 230 7.80 1.07 13.32
CA MET A 230 7.39 0.14 14.38
C MET A 230 5.85 0.06 14.44
N ASP A 231 5.25 -0.42 13.36
CA ASP A 231 3.81 -0.24 13.09
C ASP A 231 2.87 -1.04 13.98
N ASN A 232 3.35 -2.13 14.59
CA ASN A 232 2.56 -2.98 15.47
C ASN A 232 2.61 -2.44 16.91
N GLY A 233 1.56 -1.71 17.31
CA GLY A 233 1.39 -1.23 18.69
C GLY A 233 1.32 -2.38 19.69
N GLY A 234 1.87 -2.18 20.90
CA GLY A 234 1.95 -3.23 21.93
C GLY A 234 2.96 -4.33 21.64
N ALA A 235 3.70 -4.27 20.52
CA ALA A 235 4.78 -5.19 20.22
C ALA A 235 6.12 -4.69 20.79
N TRP A 236 7.00 -5.65 21.07
CA TRP A 236 8.39 -5.40 21.45
C TRP A 236 9.28 -5.23 20.22
N TYR A 237 10.21 -4.29 20.31
CA TYR A 237 11.21 -3.99 19.31
C TYR A 237 12.59 -3.95 19.95
N HIS A 238 13.53 -4.64 19.31
CA HIS A 238 14.96 -4.45 19.55
C HIS A 238 15.48 -3.41 18.58
N ILE A 239 15.97 -2.29 19.10
CA ILE A 239 16.58 -1.22 18.34
C ILE A 239 18.08 -1.27 18.60
N ALA A 240 18.90 -1.28 17.55
CA ALA A 240 20.35 -1.15 17.65
C ALA A 240 20.81 0.04 16.81
N ILE A 241 21.63 0.92 17.39
CA ILE A 241 22.26 2.05 16.70
C ILE A 241 23.77 1.89 16.84
N THR A 242 24.48 1.75 15.72
CA THR A 242 25.91 1.49 15.69
C THR A 242 26.65 2.64 15.03
N CYS A 243 27.80 3.03 15.59
CA CYS A 243 28.75 3.93 14.96
C CYS A 243 30.15 3.31 15.06
N ASP A 244 30.86 3.20 13.95
CA ASP A 244 32.24 2.72 13.95
C ASP A 244 33.21 3.78 14.51
N GLY A 245 34.43 3.36 14.85
CA GLY A 245 35.44 4.26 15.41
C GLY A 245 35.95 5.36 14.48
N ASN A 246 35.58 5.32 13.19
CA ASN A 246 35.89 6.35 12.19
C ASN A 246 34.65 7.22 11.83
N GLY A 247 33.50 6.97 12.45
CA GLY A 247 32.28 7.73 12.16
C GLY A 247 31.79 7.65 10.72
N ASP A 248 32.20 6.61 10.00
CA ASP A 248 31.89 6.36 8.59
C ASP A 248 30.68 5.44 8.42
N ALA A 249 30.34 4.66 9.45
CA ALA A 249 29.20 3.74 9.46
C ALA A 249 28.27 4.01 10.64
N LEU A 250 27.46 5.07 10.53
CA LEU A 250 26.37 5.33 11.47
C LEU A 250 25.08 4.68 10.95
N LYS A 251 24.65 3.61 11.62
CA LYS A 251 23.56 2.73 11.20
C LYS A 251 22.53 2.51 12.29
N ALA A 252 21.29 2.26 11.91
CA ALA A 252 20.27 1.70 12.80
C ALA A 252 19.67 0.44 12.25
N PHE A 253 19.18 -0.36 13.20
CA PHE A 253 18.49 -1.59 12.99
C PHE A 253 17.26 -1.63 13.88
N THR A 254 16.15 -2.14 13.34
CA THR A 254 14.93 -2.45 14.09
C THR A 254 14.66 -3.93 13.89
N ASN A 255 14.61 -4.70 14.97
CA ASN A 255 14.52 -6.16 14.95
C ASN A 255 15.50 -6.79 13.94
N SER A 256 16.76 -6.39 13.91
CA SER A 256 17.79 -6.83 12.93
C SER A 256 17.63 -6.38 11.48
N GLY A 257 16.52 -5.75 11.10
CA GLY A 257 16.40 -5.09 9.79
C GLY A 257 17.22 -3.81 9.73
N GLU A 258 18.22 -3.74 8.85
CA GLU A 258 19.00 -2.52 8.63
C GLU A 258 18.14 -1.42 8.00
N SER A 259 18.25 -0.18 8.49
CA SER A 259 17.58 0.96 7.88
C SER A 259 18.20 1.32 6.53
N PHE A 260 17.34 1.51 5.52
CA PHE A 260 17.73 2.04 4.21
C PHE A 260 18.03 3.56 4.23
N ARG A 261 17.80 4.23 5.37
CA ARG A 261 18.10 5.67 5.60
C ARG A 261 19.22 5.89 6.61
N ASN A 262 20.18 4.96 6.62
CA ASN A 262 21.41 5.10 7.38
C ASN A 262 22.24 6.30 6.90
N TYR A 263 23.05 6.85 7.81
CA TYR A 263 23.92 7.98 7.49
C TYR A 263 25.27 7.49 6.94
N THR A 264 25.66 7.99 5.77
CA THR A 264 26.89 7.57 5.05
C THR A 264 27.86 8.72 4.77
N GLY A 265 27.63 9.90 5.34
CA GLY A 265 28.40 11.12 5.03
C GLY A 265 29.75 11.26 5.77
N GLY A 266 30.19 10.24 6.51
CA GLY A 266 31.44 10.21 7.30
C GLY A 266 31.53 11.21 8.44
N GLY A 267 32.65 11.18 9.19
CA GLY A 267 33.02 12.20 10.20
C GLY A 267 32.13 12.30 11.44
N MET A 268 31.33 11.27 11.71
CA MET A 268 30.51 11.13 12.91
C MET A 268 31.27 10.39 14.02
N ASP A 269 32.58 10.62 14.13
CA ASP A 269 33.45 9.93 15.09
C ASP A 269 32.98 10.20 16.52
N GLY A 270 32.55 9.14 17.23
CA GLY A 270 32.10 9.24 18.61
C GLY A 270 30.85 10.11 18.81
N MET A 271 30.62 10.53 20.06
CA MET A 271 29.45 11.30 20.48
C MET A 271 29.86 12.42 21.43
N TYR A 272 29.37 13.63 21.19
CA TYR A 272 29.75 14.78 22.00
C TYR A 272 29.27 14.64 23.45
N ALA A 273 30.15 15.02 24.38
CA ALA A 273 29.87 15.15 25.80
C ALA A 273 29.96 16.64 26.17
N ALA A 274 28.82 17.25 26.51
CA ALA A 274 28.80 18.64 26.94
C ALA A 274 29.51 18.81 28.30
N GLU A 275 30.29 19.89 28.43
CA GLU A 275 30.98 20.23 29.69
C GLU A 275 30.01 20.64 30.79
N ASP A 276 28.83 21.15 30.42
CA ASP A 276 27.80 21.74 31.28
C ASP A 276 26.48 20.95 31.31
N GLY A 277 26.55 19.62 31.19
CA GLY A 277 25.40 18.72 31.29
C GLY A 277 25.46 17.63 30.24
N GLY A 278 26.22 16.56 30.52
CA GLY A 278 26.38 15.41 29.62
C GLY A 278 25.55 14.20 30.04
N ASN A 279 24.63 14.37 30.98
CA ASN A 279 23.82 13.30 31.54
C ASN A 279 22.99 12.61 30.46
N PHE A 280 22.69 11.34 30.65
CA PHE A 280 21.73 10.64 29.82
C PHE A 280 20.38 10.72 30.51
N ARG A 281 19.35 11.19 29.79
CA ARG A 281 17.95 11.19 30.20
C ARG A 281 17.21 10.07 29.48
N ILE A 282 16.27 9.45 30.19
CA ILE A 282 15.41 8.40 29.68
C ILE A 282 13.96 8.86 29.85
N GLY A 283 13.23 8.92 28.75
CA GLY A 283 11.79 9.12 28.76
C GLY A 283 11.28 10.56 28.86
N ALA A 284 12.11 11.57 28.58
CA ALA A 284 11.71 12.99 28.65
C ALA A 284 12.30 13.85 27.53
N VAL A 285 11.45 14.70 26.94
CA VAL A 285 11.83 15.74 25.97
C VAL A 285 11.90 17.08 26.68
N ILE A 286 13.06 17.74 26.56
CA ILE A 286 13.32 19.05 27.15
C ILE A 286 13.61 20.04 26.02
N SER A 287 12.81 21.11 25.94
CA SER A 287 13.11 22.30 25.15
C SER A 287 14.12 23.15 25.89
N ASN A 288 15.33 23.26 25.36
CA ASN A 288 16.41 24.02 25.94
C ASN A 288 16.36 25.49 25.50
N HIS A 289 16.31 26.41 26.46
CA HIS A 289 16.11 27.85 26.20
C HIS A 289 17.20 28.53 25.40
N LEU A 290 18.38 27.92 25.27
CA LEU A 290 19.50 28.47 24.52
C LEU A 290 19.36 28.32 23.01
N TYR A 291 18.34 27.59 22.54
CA TYR A 291 18.08 27.38 21.12
C TYR A 291 17.15 28.44 20.53
N GLN A 292 17.36 28.75 19.24
CA GLN A 292 16.64 29.82 18.53
C GLN A 292 15.12 29.63 18.51
N TRP A 293 14.64 28.39 18.40
CA TRP A 293 13.21 28.03 18.38
C TRP A 293 12.80 27.20 19.60
N ALA A 294 13.38 27.50 20.75
CA ALA A 294 12.94 26.95 22.02
C ALA A 294 11.56 27.47 22.44
N ASP A 295 10.81 26.62 23.15
CA ASP A 295 9.47 26.95 23.66
C ASP A 295 9.50 28.09 24.70
N SER A 296 10.64 28.28 25.35
CA SER A 296 10.97 29.47 26.13
C SER A 296 12.37 29.95 25.79
N GLN A 297 12.58 31.26 25.89
CA GLN A 297 13.89 31.89 25.72
C GLN A 297 14.58 32.16 27.07
N GLU A 298 13.93 31.76 28.17
CA GLU A 298 14.40 31.99 29.54
C GLU A 298 14.58 30.70 30.35
N ASN A 299 13.79 29.65 30.07
CA ASN A 299 13.76 28.43 30.88
C ASN A 299 13.75 27.16 30.02
N ASP A 300 14.45 26.12 30.50
CA ASP A 300 14.31 24.79 29.93
C ASP A 300 12.93 24.22 30.31
N LEU A 301 12.19 23.72 29.32
CA LEU A 301 10.82 23.27 29.51
C LEU A 301 10.68 21.79 29.17
N LEU A 302 10.04 21.01 30.04
CA LEU A 302 9.60 19.67 29.70
C LEU A 302 8.39 19.76 28.78
N THR A 303 8.50 19.18 27.60
CA THR A 303 7.46 19.31 26.56
C THR A 303 6.75 18.01 26.26
N LYS A 304 7.37 16.87 26.62
CA LYS A 304 6.81 15.54 26.40
C LYS A 304 7.46 14.51 27.32
N LEU A 305 6.68 13.51 27.71
CA LEU A 305 7.15 12.29 28.37
C LEU A 305 6.94 11.09 27.45
N LEU A 306 7.81 10.08 27.58
CA LEU A 306 7.66 8.82 26.88
C LEU A 306 6.42 8.07 27.34
N ARG A 307 5.78 7.36 26.41
CA ARG A 307 4.78 6.34 26.69
C ARG A 307 5.26 5.01 26.09
N GLY A 308 5.05 3.91 26.81
CA GLY A 308 5.48 2.56 26.40
C GLY A 308 6.28 1.86 27.49
N ASN A 309 6.91 0.72 27.18
CA ASN A 309 7.75 0.00 28.16
C ASN A 309 9.20 -0.09 27.68
N ILE A 310 10.14 0.08 28.59
CA ILE A 310 11.56 -0.21 28.35
C ILE A 310 11.91 -1.45 29.17
N GLN A 311 12.55 -2.43 28.53
CA GLN A 311 13.13 -3.59 29.21
C GLN A 311 14.60 -3.34 29.56
N GLU A 312 15.40 -2.93 28.58
CA GLU A 312 16.86 -2.82 28.73
C GLU A 312 17.42 -1.76 27.78
N ILE A 313 18.38 -0.98 28.26
CA ILE A 313 19.23 -0.11 27.44
C ILE A 313 20.69 -0.45 27.73
N ARG A 314 21.42 -0.86 26.68
CA ARG A 314 22.85 -1.18 26.76
C ARG A 314 23.65 -0.28 25.83
N ILE A 315 24.72 0.32 26.34
CA ILE A 315 25.68 1.11 25.53
C ILE A 315 27.04 0.43 25.60
N SER A 316 27.58 0.03 24.46
CA SER A 316 28.86 -0.69 24.35
C SER A 316 29.86 0.03 23.45
N GLU A 317 31.15 -0.28 23.62
CA GLU A 317 32.23 0.21 22.75
C GLU A 317 32.20 -0.46 21.38
N GLY A 318 32.39 0.35 20.34
CA GLY A 318 32.47 -0.09 18.94
C GLY A 318 31.12 -0.37 18.29
N ALA A 319 31.15 -0.49 16.95
CA ALA A 319 30.02 -0.99 16.18
C ALA A 319 29.97 -2.52 16.29
N LEU A 320 29.03 -3.04 17.06
CA LEU A 320 28.88 -4.46 17.33
C LEU A 320 28.16 -5.14 16.17
N GLU A 321 28.64 -6.33 15.81
CA GLU A 321 27.97 -7.21 14.86
C GLU A 321 26.72 -7.84 15.49
N PRO A 322 25.69 -8.24 14.70
CA PRO A 322 24.45 -8.81 15.23
C PRO A 322 24.63 -10.00 16.18
N ALA A 323 25.69 -10.80 16.00
CA ALA A 323 26.01 -11.91 16.89
C ALA A 323 26.45 -11.49 18.31
N GLN A 324 26.80 -10.22 18.51
CA GLN A 324 27.25 -9.63 19.78
C GLN A 324 26.14 -8.81 20.47
N TRP A 325 24.99 -8.64 19.82
CA TRP A 325 23.83 -7.95 20.40
C TRP A 325 23.24 -8.73 21.58
N LEU A 326 22.34 -8.11 22.34
CA LEU A 326 21.69 -8.67 23.53
C LEU A 326 21.04 -10.04 23.23
N PHE A 327 20.41 -10.17 22.07
CA PHE A 327 19.80 -11.40 21.57
C PHE A 327 19.52 -11.29 20.06
N ASP A 328 19.21 -12.43 19.43
CA ASP A 328 18.65 -12.47 18.09
C ASP A 328 17.14 -12.18 18.16
N PRO A 329 16.62 -11.10 17.54
CA PRO A 329 15.20 -10.76 17.58
C PRO A 329 14.35 -11.65 16.65
N LYS A 330 14.94 -12.39 15.69
CA LYS A 330 14.19 -13.18 14.69
C LYS A 330 13.18 -14.17 15.27
N PRO A 331 13.49 -14.91 16.35
CA PRO A 331 12.50 -15.83 16.92
C PRO A 331 11.24 -15.14 17.46
N TYR A 332 11.27 -13.81 17.63
CA TYR A 332 10.15 -12.99 18.07
C TYR A 332 9.31 -12.44 16.92
N VAL A 333 9.54 -12.88 15.68
CA VAL A 333 8.71 -12.51 14.50
C VAL A 333 7.21 -12.73 14.74
N GLY A 334 6.88 -13.67 15.63
CA GLY A 334 5.53 -13.82 16.19
C GLY A 334 4.47 -14.00 15.11
N SER A 335 3.42 -13.18 15.16
CA SER A 335 2.34 -13.10 14.18
C SER A 335 2.55 -12.01 13.14
N PHE A 336 3.78 -11.57 12.89
CA PHE A 336 4.05 -10.55 11.88
C PHE A 336 3.89 -11.12 10.46
N GLY A 337 4.28 -12.38 10.25
CA GLY A 337 4.19 -13.00 8.92
C GLY A 337 4.71 -14.42 8.85
N ASN A 338 4.84 -14.94 7.62
CA ASN A 338 5.37 -16.27 7.33
C ASN A 338 6.06 -16.35 5.95
N ASN A 339 6.72 -17.47 5.67
CA ASN A 339 7.44 -17.75 4.43
C ASN A 339 6.76 -18.81 3.55
N ASP A 340 5.44 -18.99 3.67
CA ASP A 340 4.71 -19.89 2.78
C ASP A 340 4.81 -19.39 1.32
N PRO A 341 4.86 -20.27 0.32
CA PRO A 341 4.80 -19.86 -1.08
C PRO A 341 3.40 -19.37 -1.44
N TYR A 342 3.30 -18.40 -2.34
CA TYR A 342 1.99 -17.99 -2.86
C TYR A 342 1.40 -19.10 -3.73
N THR A 343 0.21 -19.58 -3.35
CA THR A 343 -0.53 -20.57 -4.13
C THR A 343 -1.99 -20.14 -4.21
N LEU A 344 -2.59 -20.27 -5.39
CA LEU A 344 -4.02 -20.05 -5.55
C LEU A 344 -4.79 -21.07 -4.68
N ARG A 345 -5.85 -20.61 -4.03
CA ARG A 345 -6.74 -21.47 -3.24
C ARG A 345 -7.50 -22.44 -4.14
N ASN A 346 -7.75 -22.06 -5.39
CA ASN A 346 -8.33 -22.89 -6.43
C ASN A 346 -7.73 -22.55 -7.80
N GLU A 347 -7.45 -23.56 -8.64
CA GLU A 347 -6.87 -23.39 -9.99
C GLU A 347 -7.73 -22.51 -10.91
N GLY A 348 -9.03 -22.39 -10.65
CA GLY A 348 -9.94 -21.51 -11.41
C GLY A 348 -9.88 -20.03 -11.01
N ASN A 349 -9.24 -19.70 -9.90
CA ASN A 349 -9.19 -18.33 -9.37
C ASN A 349 -8.23 -17.46 -10.17
N TYR A 350 -8.42 -16.15 -10.12
CA TYR A 350 -7.57 -15.16 -10.78
C TYR A 350 -7.23 -14.02 -9.83
N THR A 351 -6.11 -13.35 -10.10
CA THR A 351 -5.53 -12.40 -9.14
C THR A 351 -5.36 -11.03 -9.77
N PHE A 352 -5.72 -10.00 -9.02
CA PHE A 352 -5.23 -8.64 -9.21
C PHE A 352 -4.20 -8.31 -8.13
N ALA A 353 -3.20 -7.50 -8.46
CA ALA A 353 -2.22 -7.05 -7.48
C ALA A 353 -2.12 -5.52 -7.43
N PHE A 354 -1.79 -4.97 -6.27
CA PHE A 354 -1.66 -3.53 -6.06
C PHE A 354 -0.27 -3.24 -5.50
N ILE A 355 0.47 -2.40 -6.23
CA ILE A 355 1.80 -1.94 -5.84
C ILE A 355 1.59 -0.66 -5.01
N PRO A 356 2.10 -0.61 -3.76
CA PRO A 356 1.98 0.54 -2.86
C PRO A 356 2.85 1.72 -3.33
N ASP A 357 2.96 2.72 -2.48
CA ASP A 357 3.90 3.84 -2.54
C ASP A 357 5.36 3.33 -2.61
N THR A 358 6.05 3.60 -3.72
CA THR A 358 7.38 3.02 -4.00
C THR A 358 8.51 4.03 -3.91
N GLN A 359 8.22 5.29 -3.59
CA GLN A 359 9.15 6.41 -3.61
C GLN A 359 10.44 6.16 -2.81
N ASN A 360 10.33 5.52 -1.64
CA ASN A 360 11.48 5.14 -0.83
C ASN A 360 12.24 3.94 -1.41
N THR A 361 11.53 2.89 -1.84
CA THR A 361 12.17 1.73 -2.49
C THR A 361 12.96 2.17 -3.73
N ILE A 362 12.36 2.99 -4.60
CA ILE A 362 13.00 3.50 -5.83
C ILE A 362 14.20 4.39 -5.52
N LYS A 363 14.13 5.22 -4.48
CA LYS A 363 15.24 6.12 -4.12
C LYS A 363 16.43 5.39 -3.50
N PHE A 364 16.19 4.38 -2.67
CA PHE A 364 17.22 3.82 -1.80
C PHE A 364 17.62 2.39 -2.15
N THR A 365 16.70 1.56 -2.64
CA THR A 365 16.90 0.12 -2.89
C THR A 365 16.12 -0.36 -4.12
N PRO A 366 16.32 0.25 -5.31
CA PRO A 366 15.52 -0.03 -6.51
C PRO A 366 15.56 -1.52 -6.94
N GLU A 367 16.63 -2.24 -6.61
CA GLU A 367 16.80 -3.67 -6.89
C GLU A 367 15.69 -4.55 -6.27
N VAL A 368 15.03 -4.07 -5.21
CA VAL A 368 13.90 -4.74 -4.57
C VAL A 368 12.68 -4.74 -5.50
N SER A 369 12.39 -3.61 -6.14
CA SER A 369 11.33 -3.50 -7.15
C SER A 369 11.67 -4.27 -8.42
N ASP A 370 12.94 -4.25 -8.85
CA ASP A 370 13.38 -5.01 -10.03
C ASP A 370 13.13 -6.51 -9.86
N ALA A 371 13.54 -7.07 -8.71
CA ALA A 371 13.34 -8.49 -8.40
C ALA A 371 11.86 -8.84 -8.20
N ALA A 372 11.08 -7.96 -7.57
CA ALA A 372 9.64 -8.15 -7.42
C ALA A 372 8.90 -8.16 -8.77
N THR A 373 9.25 -7.25 -9.68
CA THR A 373 8.74 -7.22 -11.06
C THR A 373 9.10 -8.50 -11.81
N GLN A 374 10.35 -8.96 -11.72
CA GLN A 374 10.78 -10.18 -12.38
C GLN A 374 10.01 -11.41 -11.85
N TRP A 375 9.82 -11.50 -10.53
CA TRP A 375 9.01 -12.56 -9.93
C TRP A 375 7.56 -12.55 -10.44
N LEU A 376 6.92 -11.37 -10.53
CA LEU A 376 5.57 -11.24 -11.07
C LEU A 376 5.50 -11.72 -12.53
N ILE A 377 6.49 -11.38 -13.36
CA ILE A 377 6.57 -11.82 -14.76
C ILE A 377 6.70 -13.34 -14.85
N ASP A 378 7.59 -13.94 -14.06
CA ASP A 378 7.89 -15.37 -14.11
C ASP A 378 6.74 -16.22 -13.56
N ASN A 379 6.03 -15.72 -12.53
CA ASN A 379 5.01 -16.47 -11.82
C ASN A 379 3.57 -16.15 -12.24
N ARG A 380 3.34 -15.14 -13.10
CA ARG A 380 1.98 -14.69 -13.51
C ARG A 380 1.02 -15.80 -13.92
N GLY A 381 1.52 -16.88 -14.53
CA GLY A 381 0.70 -18.02 -14.94
C GLY A 381 0.23 -18.86 -13.75
N GLU A 382 1.10 -19.07 -12.76
CA GLU A 382 0.83 -19.86 -11.56
C GLU A 382 -0.12 -19.14 -10.60
N ILE A 383 0.03 -17.82 -10.48
CA ILE A 383 -0.85 -16.97 -9.66
C ILE A 383 -2.05 -16.42 -10.44
N ASN A 384 -2.18 -16.80 -11.72
CA ASN A 384 -3.20 -16.33 -12.67
C ASN A 384 -3.43 -14.80 -12.61
N LEU A 385 -2.32 -14.04 -12.66
CA LEU A 385 -2.32 -12.58 -12.56
C LEU A 385 -2.97 -11.94 -13.79
N LYS A 386 -3.95 -11.06 -13.55
CA LYS A 386 -4.74 -10.39 -14.59
C LYS A 386 -4.41 -8.92 -14.76
N GLY A 387 -4.05 -8.24 -13.68
CA GLY A 387 -3.64 -6.85 -13.76
C GLY A 387 -2.99 -6.34 -12.47
N LEU A 388 -2.25 -5.26 -12.62
CA LEU A 388 -1.53 -4.56 -11.56
C LEU A 388 -1.94 -3.10 -11.50
N MET A 389 -2.14 -2.55 -10.31
CA MET A 389 -2.41 -1.13 -10.11
C MET A 389 -1.39 -0.55 -9.12
N HIS A 390 -0.59 0.40 -9.56
CA HIS A 390 0.30 1.19 -8.69
C HIS A 390 -0.48 2.37 -8.10
N VAL A 391 -0.42 2.57 -6.79
CA VAL A 391 -1.25 3.56 -6.07
C VAL A 391 -0.63 4.96 -5.97
N GLY A 392 0.59 5.16 -6.47
CA GLY A 392 1.22 6.47 -6.66
C GLY A 392 2.51 6.63 -5.89
N ASP A 393 3.10 7.82 -5.90
CA ASP A 393 4.45 8.10 -5.38
C ASP A 393 5.48 7.12 -5.93
N LEU A 394 5.71 7.21 -7.22
CA LEU A 394 6.71 6.43 -7.94
C LEU A 394 8.13 6.86 -7.56
N VAL A 395 8.33 8.16 -7.33
CA VAL A 395 9.62 8.75 -6.97
C VAL A 395 9.48 9.62 -5.73
N GLU A 396 10.57 9.79 -4.97
CA GLU A 396 10.57 10.63 -3.76
C GLU A 396 10.76 12.11 -4.12
N ASN A 397 11.46 12.40 -5.21
CA ASN A 397 11.76 13.76 -5.66
C ASN A 397 11.37 13.88 -7.12
N TRP A 398 10.29 14.62 -7.39
CA TRP A 398 9.73 14.83 -8.73
C TRP A 398 10.76 15.31 -9.77
N ASP A 399 11.83 16.00 -9.36
CA ASP A 399 12.88 16.55 -10.23
C ASP A 399 14.15 15.68 -10.35
N SER A 400 14.17 14.50 -9.71
CA SER A 400 15.28 13.56 -9.78
C SER A 400 15.19 12.66 -11.01
N ALA A 401 16.00 12.95 -12.03
CA ALA A 401 16.07 12.11 -13.24
C ALA A 401 16.49 10.66 -12.96
N GLU A 402 17.35 10.44 -11.96
CA GLU A 402 17.82 9.10 -11.57
C GLU A 402 16.69 8.25 -10.97
N GLN A 403 15.82 8.85 -10.14
CA GLN A 403 14.69 8.14 -9.56
C GLN A 403 13.66 7.78 -10.64
N TRP A 404 13.37 8.67 -11.58
CA TRP A 404 12.48 8.35 -12.69
C TRP A 404 13.02 7.24 -13.60
N GLN A 405 14.32 7.25 -13.89
CA GLN A 405 14.96 6.15 -14.64
C GLN A 405 14.90 4.83 -13.88
N SER A 406 15.04 4.87 -12.55
CA SER A 406 14.93 3.69 -11.70
C SER A 406 13.49 3.16 -11.68
N ALA A 407 12.49 4.04 -11.54
CA ALA A 407 11.07 3.68 -11.61
C ALA A 407 10.69 3.10 -12.99
N GLU A 408 11.14 3.71 -14.09
CA GLU A 408 10.93 3.16 -15.43
C GLU A 408 11.58 1.78 -15.58
N SER A 409 12.83 1.62 -15.15
CA SER A 409 13.55 0.33 -15.22
C SER A 409 12.83 -0.76 -14.42
N ALA A 410 12.29 -0.41 -13.25
CA ALA A 410 11.59 -1.34 -12.38
C ALA A 410 10.23 -1.76 -12.93
N PHE A 411 9.46 -0.87 -13.56
CA PHE A 411 8.05 -1.12 -13.86
C PHE A 411 7.70 -1.26 -15.34
N LEU A 412 8.46 -0.65 -16.26
CA LEU A 412 8.28 -0.83 -17.70
C LEU A 412 8.31 -2.32 -18.13
N PRO A 413 9.15 -3.21 -17.54
CA PRO A 413 9.16 -4.62 -17.90
C PRO A 413 7.81 -5.33 -17.72
N LEU A 414 6.94 -4.88 -16.81
CA LEU A 414 5.60 -5.44 -16.63
C LEU A 414 4.76 -5.28 -17.90
N ALA A 415 4.73 -4.06 -18.45
CA ALA A 415 4.02 -3.75 -19.70
C ALA A 415 4.69 -4.45 -20.89
N GLN A 416 6.03 -4.50 -20.94
CA GLN A 416 6.77 -5.22 -22.00
C GLN A 416 6.60 -6.73 -21.96
N ALA A 417 6.19 -7.29 -20.82
CA ALA A 417 5.79 -8.69 -20.71
C ALA A 417 4.33 -8.91 -21.14
N GLY A 418 3.57 -7.85 -21.40
CA GLY A 418 2.14 -7.90 -21.74
C GLY A 418 1.21 -8.00 -20.53
N ILE A 419 1.70 -7.69 -19.31
CA ILE A 419 0.85 -7.64 -18.11
C ILE A 419 0.14 -6.28 -18.07
N PRO A 420 -1.20 -6.22 -17.97
CA PRO A 420 -1.91 -4.97 -17.78
C PRO A 420 -1.49 -4.32 -16.45
N VAL A 421 -0.78 -3.20 -16.52
CA VAL A 421 -0.35 -2.43 -15.35
C VAL A 421 -0.77 -0.98 -15.50
N THR A 422 -1.14 -0.33 -14.41
CA THR A 422 -1.59 1.07 -14.42
C THR A 422 -0.94 1.89 -13.31
N PHE A 423 -0.70 3.18 -13.57
CA PHE A 423 -0.03 4.09 -12.63
C PHE A 423 -0.85 5.35 -12.39
N VAL A 424 -0.87 5.85 -11.16
CA VAL A 424 -1.35 7.20 -10.82
C VAL A 424 -0.18 8.05 -10.30
N PRO A 425 -0.20 9.39 -10.45
CA PRO A 425 0.77 10.24 -9.78
C PRO A 425 0.39 10.43 -8.31
N GLY A 426 1.37 10.33 -7.42
CA GLY A 426 1.27 10.76 -6.03
C GLY A 426 1.86 12.16 -5.80
N ASN A 427 1.81 12.67 -4.57
CA ASN A 427 2.24 14.03 -4.26
C ASN A 427 3.76 14.26 -4.42
N HIS A 428 4.57 13.21 -4.46
CA HIS A 428 6.01 13.30 -4.73
C HIS A 428 6.37 13.27 -6.22
N ASP A 429 5.42 12.93 -7.10
CA ASP A 429 5.65 12.75 -8.54
C ASP A 429 5.52 14.04 -9.36
N PHE A 430 5.15 15.16 -8.73
CA PHE A 430 4.93 16.44 -9.40
C PHE A 430 5.18 17.64 -8.48
N SER A 431 5.24 18.84 -9.06
CA SER A 431 5.32 20.10 -8.30
C SER A 431 4.26 21.09 -8.76
N GLY A 432 3.36 21.47 -7.86
CA GLY A 432 2.22 22.33 -8.19
C GLY A 432 1.31 21.69 -9.24
N SER A 433 1.35 22.17 -10.47
CA SER A 433 0.62 21.60 -11.61
C SER A 433 1.53 20.94 -12.67
N ASN A 434 2.84 20.90 -12.44
CA ASN A 434 3.80 20.37 -13.40
C ASN A 434 3.92 18.84 -13.29
N LEU A 435 3.34 18.14 -14.28
CA LEU A 435 3.36 16.68 -14.42
C LEU A 435 4.26 16.20 -15.57
N ASP A 436 5.16 17.05 -16.08
CA ASP A 436 5.91 16.75 -17.30
C ASP A 436 6.77 15.47 -17.16
N ASN A 437 7.41 15.28 -16.00
CA ASN A 437 8.20 14.08 -15.74
C ASN A 437 7.31 12.83 -15.67
N TYR A 438 6.26 12.83 -14.85
CA TYR A 438 5.30 11.73 -14.80
C TYR A 438 4.76 11.37 -16.19
N LYS A 439 4.36 12.36 -17.00
CA LYS A 439 3.84 12.13 -18.36
C LYS A 439 4.90 11.60 -19.33
N THR A 440 6.16 11.94 -19.13
CA THR A 440 7.28 11.45 -19.95
C THR A 440 7.46 9.94 -19.75
N TYR A 441 7.41 9.46 -18.51
CA TYR A 441 7.68 8.05 -18.18
C TYR A 441 6.43 7.16 -18.18
N PHE A 442 5.26 7.69 -17.79
CA PHE A 442 4.02 6.92 -17.61
C PHE A 442 2.78 7.55 -18.27
N GLY A 443 2.96 8.60 -19.08
CA GLY A 443 1.89 9.24 -19.84
C GLY A 443 1.67 8.64 -21.24
N LYS A 444 0.81 9.28 -22.02
CA LYS A 444 0.35 8.80 -23.34
C LYS A 444 1.45 8.53 -24.37
N ASP A 445 2.55 9.29 -24.32
CA ASP A 445 3.65 9.24 -25.32
C ASP A 445 4.88 8.52 -24.75
N SER A 446 4.71 7.74 -23.67
CA SER A 446 5.78 7.03 -22.97
C SER A 446 6.05 5.65 -23.56
N ALA A 447 7.25 5.10 -23.29
CA ALA A 447 7.58 3.72 -23.63
C ALA A 447 6.64 2.70 -22.96
N TYR A 448 6.09 3.04 -21.79
CA TYR A 448 5.07 2.27 -21.10
C TYR A 448 3.78 2.18 -21.91
N ALA A 449 3.25 3.30 -22.40
CA ALA A 449 2.04 3.32 -23.21
C ALA A 449 2.23 2.54 -24.53
N ASP A 450 3.38 2.71 -25.19
CA ASP A 450 3.74 1.95 -26.40
C ASP A 450 3.81 0.43 -26.12
N ALA A 451 4.37 0.03 -24.97
CA ALA A 451 4.46 -1.38 -24.59
C ALA A 451 3.09 -1.98 -24.28
N MET A 452 2.22 -1.25 -23.57
CA MET A 452 0.84 -1.67 -23.30
C MET A 452 0.08 -1.93 -24.61
N ASP A 453 0.14 -1.01 -25.57
CA ASP A 453 -0.52 -1.14 -26.87
C ASP A 453 0.03 -2.31 -27.71
N ALA A 454 1.36 -2.49 -27.72
CA ALA A 454 2.02 -3.56 -28.47
C ALA A 454 1.56 -4.98 -28.07
N TYR A 455 1.04 -5.14 -26.85
CA TYR A 455 0.49 -6.41 -26.34
C TYR A 455 -1.04 -6.43 -26.27
N GLY A 456 -1.73 -5.44 -26.86
CA GLY A 456 -3.19 -5.38 -26.93
C GLY A 456 -3.85 -4.88 -25.64
N ASN A 457 -3.09 -4.31 -24.71
CA ASN A 457 -3.61 -3.70 -23.50
C ASN A 457 -3.85 -2.20 -23.76
N SER A 458 -4.99 -1.85 -24.37
CA SER A 458 -5.28 -0.46 -24.70
C SER A 458 -5.42 0.41 -23.45
N LEU A 459 -4.63 1.49 -23.39
CA LEU A 459 -4.67 2.49 -22.32
C LEU A 459 -5.23 3.79 -22.87
N TYR A 460 -6.33 4.25 -22.29
CA TYR A 460 -7.04 5.44 -22.73
C TYR A 460 -6.69 6.62 -21.84
N PHE A 461 -5.85 7.51 -22.35
CA PHE A 461 -5.57 8.79 -21.72
C PHE A 461 -6.62 9.81 -22.18
N GLU A 462 -7.64 10.00 -21.35
CA GLU A 462 -8.67 11.00 -21.59
C GLU A 462 -8.53 12.16 -20.60
N THR A 463 -8.64 13.38 -21.10
CA THR A 463 -8.71 14.57 -20.26
C THR A 463 -10.13 15.14 -20.29
N SER A 464 -10.51 15.88 -19.26
CA SER A 464 -11.66 16.78 -19.41
C SER A 464 -11.37 17.78 -20.53
N ASP A 465 -12.41 18.21 -21.25
CA ASP A 465 -12.31 19.31 -22.24
C ASP A 465 -12.00 20.67 -21.55
N SER A 466 -11.99 20.70 -20.21
CA SER A 466 -11.60 21.87 -19.41
C SER A 466 -10.10 22.09 -19.43
N GLU A 467 -9.68 23.35 -19.63
CA GLU A 467 -8.28 23.79 -19.49
C GLU A 467 -7.71 23.58 -18.08
N GLU A 468 -8.57 23.33 -17.09
CA GLU A 468 -8.18 23.06 -15.70
C GLU A 468 -7.79 21.58 -15.47
N ALA A 469 -8.08 20.68 -16.40
CA ALA A 469 -7.71 19.27 -16.24
C ALA A 469 -6.19 19.08 -16.42
N ARG A 470 -5.57 18.40 -15.45
CA ARG A 470 -4.12 18.18 -15.47
C ARG A 470 -3.71 17.03 -16.41
N GLY A 471 -4.67 16.20 -16.82
CA GLY A 471 -4.46 15.14 -17.81
C GLY A 471 -3.61 13.98 -17.31
N ALA A 472 -3.81 13.59 -16.03
CA ALA A 472 -3.28 12.37 -15.44
C ALA A 472 -4.30 11.22 -15.43
N GLY A 473 -5.57 11.50 -15.72
CA GLY A 473 -6.63 10.49 -15.77
C GLY A 473 -6.41 9.51 -16.92
N SER A 474 -6.53 8.22 -16.62
CA SER A 474 -6.55 7.17 -17.64
C SER A 474 -7.39 5.98 -17.21
N TYR A 475 -7.75 5.11 -18.16
CA TYR A 475 -8.37 3.83 -17.85
C TYR A 475 -7.96 2.75 -18.84
N THR A 476 -8.11 1.49 -18.43
CA THR A 476 -7.93 0.31 -19.29
C THR A 476 -8.97 -0.76 -18.97
N PHE A 477 -9.05 -1.78 -19.82
CA PHE A 477 -9.92 -2.93 -19.64
C PHE A 477 -9.12 -4.21 -19.46
N VAL A 478 -9.56 -5.06 -18.54
CA VAL A 478 -8.96 -6.36 -18.29
C VAL A 478 -10.04 -7.44 -18.30
N ASP A 479 -9.89 -8.43 -19.17
CA ASP A 479 -10.76 -9.61 -19.17
C ASP A 479 -10.24 -10.62 -18.13
N ALA A 480 -11.08 -10.98 -17.16
CA ALA A 480 -10.73 -11.89 -16.07
C ALA A 480 -11.95 -12.66 -15.57
N GLY A 481 -11.80 -13.97 -15.38
CA GLY A 481 -12.91 -14.85 -15.01
C GLY A 481 -14.08 -14.72 -16.00
N SER A 482 -15.26 -14.41 -15.47
CA SER A 482 -16.49 -14.21 -16.27
C SER A 482 -16.74 -12.77 -16.70
N TYR A 483 -15.84 -11.82 -16.39
CA TYR A 483 -16.11 -10.38 -16.49
C TYR A 483 -15.02 -9.60 -17.25
N ARG A 484 -15.41 -8.43 -17.76
CA ARG A 484 -14.49 -7.40 -18.26
C ARG A 484 -14.44 -6.26 -17.26
N TYR A 485 -13.31 -6.09 -16.62
CA TYR A 485 -13.07 -5.08 -15.60
C TYR A 485 -12.67 -3.75 -16.23
N LEU A 486 -13.11 -2.66 -15.62
CA LEU A 486 -12.68 -1.31 -15.92
C LEU A 486 -11.75 -0.84 -14.80
N LEU A 487 -10.48 -0.59 -15.12
CA LEU A 487 -9.49 -0.09 -14.18
C LEU A 487 -9.27 1.39 -14.44
N ILE A 488 -9.60 2.26 -13.48
CA ILE A 488 -9.55 3.72 -13.63
C ILE A 488 -8.45 4.30 -12.74
N GLN A 489 -7.62 5.16 -13.33
CA GLN A 489 -6.52 5.87 -12.68
C GLN A 489 -6.88 7.36 -12.59
N MET A 490 -6.82 7.90 -11.39
CA MET A 490 -7.14 9.29 -11.08
C MET A 490 -5.90 10.06 -10.61
N MET A 491 -5.91 11.38 -10.83
CA MET A 491 -4.97 12.31 -10.19
C MET A 491 -4.99 12.16 -8.66
N TYR A 492 -3.86 12.41 -7.97
CA TYR A 492 -3.71 12.45 -6.50
C TYR A 492 -4.89 13.12 -5.78
N GLU A 493 -5.20 14.36 -6.17
CA GLU A 493 -6.31 15.14 -5.63
C GLU A 493 -7.14 15.70 -6.79
N PRO A 494 -8.14 14.97 -7.30
CA PRO A 494 -8.82 15.36 -8.52
C PRO A 494 -9.63 16.65 -8.34
N ASN A 495 -9.57 17.54 -9.32
CA ASN A 495 -10.42 18.72 -9.35
C ASN A 495 -11.82 18.40 -9.94
N ASP A 496 -12.73 19.37 -9.95
CA ASP A 496 -14.11 19.12 -10.40
C ASP A 496 -14.20 18.70 -11.87
N ALA A 497 -13.26 19.15 -12.72
CA ALA A 497 -13.21 18.74 -14.12
C ALA A 497 -12.80 17.27 -14.27
N GLU A 498 -11.89 16.79 -13.40
CA GLU A 498 -11.44 15.39 -13.35
C GLU A 498 -12.50 14.48 -12.71
N LEU A 499 -13.24 14.95 -11.70
CA LEU A 499 -14.40 14.23 -11.14
C LEU A 499 -15.55 14.12 -12.13
N ALA A 500 -15.81 15.18 -12.91
CA ALA A 500 -16.79 15.12 -14.00
C ALA A 500 -16.35 14.19 -15.14
N TRP A 501 -15.04 13.99 -15.32
CA TRP A 501 -14.52 12.99 -16.25
C TRP A 501 -14.75 11.57 -15.73
N LEU A 502 -14.45 11.31 -14.44
CA LEU A 502 -14.74 10.02 -13.80
C LEU A 502 -16.22 9.62 -13.98
N ASP A 503 -17.14 10.55 -13.73
CA ASP A 503 -18.58 10.33 -13.92
C ASP A 503 -18.92 9.92 -15.37
N ARG A 504 -18.31 10.58 -16.36
CA ARG A 504 -18.51 10.23 -17.79
C ARG A 504 -17.99 8.84 -18.12
N VAL A 505 -16.81 8.48 -17.64
CA VAL A 505 -16.20 7.15 -17.89
C VAL A 505 -17.08 6.06 -17.27
N LEU A 506 -17.47 6.20 -16.00
CA LEU A 506 -18.35 5.23 -15.34
C LEU A 506 -19.72 5.12 -16.03
N THR A 507 -20.29 6.24 -16.47
CA THR A 507 -21.54 6.27 -17.26
C THR A 507 -21.41 5.61 -18.63
N ALA A 508 -20.23 5.69 -19.25
CA ALA A 508 -19.99 5.07 -20.55
C ALA A 508 -19.95 3.55 -20.46
N PHE A 509 -19.45 3.00 -19.35
CA PHE A 509 -19.20 1.56 -19.17
C PHE A 509 -19.90 0.93 -17.93
N PRO A 510 -21.21 1.14 -17.71
CA PRO A 510 -21.94 0.60 -16.56
C PRO A 510 -22.06 -0.93 -16.55
N GLU A 511 -21.61 -1.62 -17.59
CA GLU A 511 -21.53 -3.07 -17.68
C GLU A 511 -20.23 -3.67 -17.13
N CYS A 512 -19.19 -2.85 -16.96
CA CYS A 512 -17.86 -3.30 -16.55
C CYS A 512 -17.68 -3.06 -15.05
N PRO A 513 -17.45 -4.10 -14.23
CA PRO A 513 -17.06 -3.90 -12.83
C PRO A 513 -15.84 -3.01 -12.74
N ALA A 514 -15.96 -1.90 -12.00
CA ALA A 514 -14.97 -0.84 -11.98
C ALA A 514 -14.17 -0.83 -10.66
N ILE A 515 -12.85 -0.68 -10.82
CA ILE A 515 -11.89 -0.40 -9.74
C ILE A 515 -11.35 1.00 -9.98
N ILE A 516 -11.46 1.88 -8.97
CA ILE A 516 -10.92 3.24 -9.03
C ILE A 516 -9.67 3.32 -8.16
N THR A 517 -8.56 3.74 -8.76
CA THR A 517 -7.30 4.02 -8.07
C THR A 517 -7.02 5.52 -8.09
N SER A 518 -6.74 6.09 -6.93
CA SER A 518 -6.19 7.44 -6.76
C SER A 518 -5.19 7.39 -5.61
N HIS A 519 -4.22 8.30 -5.58
CA HIS A 519 -3.23 8.28 -4.52
C HIS A 519 -3.79 8.70 -3.15
N ASN A 520 -4.74 9.65 -3.10
CA ASN A 520 -5.29 10.16 -1.83
C ASN A 520 -6.80 9.96 -1.71
N ILE A 521 -7.20 8.92 -0.97
CA ILE A 521 -8.62 8.61 -0.69
C ILE A 521 -8.86 8.43 0.81
N PHE A 522 -7.95 7.78 1.52
CA PHE A 522 -8.18 7.33 2.90
C PHE A 522 -7.32 8.09 3.90
N SER A 523 -7.73 8.07 5.15
CA SER A 523 -6.88 8.33 6.32
C SER A 523 -6.93 7.10 7.21
N CYS A 524 -5.84 6.79 7.90
CA CYS A 524 -5.78 5.71 8.88
C CYS A 524 -5.48 6.23 10.28
N SER A 525 -5.93 5.49 11.29
CA SER A 525 -5.58 5.79 12.68
C SER A 525 -4.08 5.61 12.90
N ALA A 526 -3.46 6.55 13.60
CA ALA A 526 -2.08 6.42 14.05
C ALA A 526 -1.91 5.21 14.99
N SER A 527 -2.89 4.92 15.85
CA SER A 527 -2.83 3.81 16.80
C SER A 527 -3.21 2.47 16.19
N ARG A 528 -4.03 2.49 15.15
CA ARG A 528 -4.56 1.31 14.47
C ARG A 528 -4.50 1.54 12.97
N PRO A 529 -3.32 1.32 12.35
CA PRO A 529 -3.10 1.66 10.93
C PRO A 529 -3.96 0.83 9.95
N ASP A 530 -4.70 -0.15 10.46
CA ASP A 530 -5.73 -0.92 9.76
C ASP A 530 -7.15 -0.35 9.87
N GLU A 531 -7.40 0.55 10.83
CA GLU A 531 -8.65 1.30 10.94
C GLU A 531 -8.57 2.54 10.03
N CYS A 532 -9.27 2.48 8.90
CA CYS A 532 -9.28 3.51 7.87
C CYS A 532 -10.66 4.18 7.75
N ASP A 533 -10.66 5.43 7.30
CA ASP A 533 -11.85 6.19 6.91
C ASP A 533 -11.61 6.95 5.60
N LEU A 534 -12.68 7.43 4.95
CA LEU A 534 -12.55 8.37 3.84
C LEU A 534 -12.06 9.72 4.37
N ASN A 535 -11.01 10.25 3.73
CA ASN A 535 -10.61 11.63 3.97
C ASN A 535 -11.42 12.61 3.08
N GLU A 536 -11.12 13.91 3.14
CA GLU A 536 -11.84 14.92 2.37
C GLU A 536 -11.84 14.65 0.85
N GLN A 537 -10.72 14.16 0.30
CA GLN A 537 -10.59 13.85 -1.12
C GLN A 537 -11.28 12.53 -1.45
N GLY A 538 -11.20 11.55 -0.56
CA GLY A 538 -11.95 10.31 -0.64
C GLY A 538 -13.46 10.54 -0.69
N GLU A 539 -14.00 11.44 0.13
CA GLU A 539 -15.42 11.81 0.10
C GLU A 539 -15.84 12.44 -1.24
N ARG A 540 -14.96 13.22 -1.87
CA ARG A 540 -15.22 13.80 -3.20
C ARG A 540 -15.27 12.73 -4.30
N ILE A 541 -14.31 11.80 -4.30
CA ILE A 541 -14.28 10.67 -5.25
C ILE A 541 -15.49 9.74 -4.99
N TRP A 542 -15.74 9.40 -3.73
CA TRP A 542 -16.85 8.56 -3.30
C TRP A 542 -18.21 9.17 -3.67
N GLY A 543 -18.34 10.50 -3.57
CA GLY A 543 -19.53 11.23 -3.99
C GLY A 543 -19.93 10.98 -5.45
N VAL A 544 -18.96 10.75 -6.34
CA VAL A 544 -19.20 10.31 -7.72
C VAL A 544 -19.41 8.81 -7.77
N ALA A 545 -18.47 8.03 -7.23
CA ALA A 545 -18.44 6.58 -7.34
C ALA A 545 -19.72 5.90 -6.84
N LYS A 546 -20.31 6.37 -5.73
CA LYS A 546 -21.52 5.77 -5.14
C LYS A 546 -22.77 5.88 -6.03
N ALA A 547 -22.78 6.80 -7.00
CA ALA A 547 -23.88 6.96 -7.95
C ALA A 547 -23.83 5.95 -9.11
N HIS A 548 -22.78 5.12 -9.18
CA HIS A 548 -22.51 4.18 -10.26
C HIS A 548 -22.47 2.74 -9.73
N ASP A 549 -23.42 1.90 -10.18
CA ASP A 549 -23.56 0.54 -9.64
C ASP A 549 -22.39 -0.39 -10.01
N ASN A 550 -21.71 -0.07 -11.10
CA ASN A 550 -20.59 -0.84 -11.59
C ASN A 550 -19.31 -0.69 -10.74
N VAL A 551 -19.19 0.34 -9.91
CA VAL A 551 -18.04 0.49 -8.99
C VAL A 551 -18.18 -0.49 -7.84
N PHE A 552 -17.20 -1.37 -7.63
CA PHE A 552 -17.17 -2.32 -6.52
C PHE A 552 -15.92 -2.21 -5.65
N MET A 553 -14.89 -1.48 -6.10
CA MET A 553 -13.67 -1.27 -5.34
C MET A 553 -13.08 0.12 -5.60
N ILE A 554 -12.55 0.74 -4.53
CA ILE A 554 -11.75 1.96 -4.59
C ILE A 554 -10.47 1.75 -3.75
N THR A 555 -9.31 2.19 -4.25
CA THR A 555 -8.01 1.90 -3.63
C THR A 555 -7.07 3.10 -3.67
N ALA A 556 -6.19 3.21 -2.67
CA ALA A 556 -5.23 4.30 -2.53
C ALA A 556 -3.99 3.95 -1.69
N GLY A 557 -3.03 4.87 -1.67
CA GLY A 557 -1.82 4.88 -0.85
C GLY A 557 -1.77 6.14 0.02
N HIS A 558 -0.64 6.86 0.01
CA HIS A 558 -0.37 8.18 0.62
C HIS A 558 -0.31 8.22 2.16
N ASN A 559 -1.16 7.43 2.84
CA ASN A 559 -1.19 7.38 4.29
C ASN A 559 -0.59 6.06 4.77
N HIS A 560 0.59 6.14 5.40
CA HIS A 560 1.34 4.98 5.86
C HIS A 560 0.51 4.08 6.78
N GLY A 561 0.10 2.93 6.23
CA GLY A 561 -0.86 2.04 6.85
C GLY A 561 -1.51 1.11 5.83
N SER A 562 -2.26 0.13 6.33
CA SER A 562 -2.98 -0.77 5.45
C SER A 562 -4.23 -1.29 6.09
N GLY A 563 -5.36 -1.07 5.43
CA GLY A 563 -6.66 -1.36 6.01
C GLY A 563 -7.78 -1.36 4.99
N PHE A 564 -8.98 -1.64 5.47
CA PHE A 564 -10.17 -1.79 4.66
C PHE A 564 -11.31 -0.92 5.15
N ILE A 565 -12.16 -0.50 4.22
CA ILE A 565 -13.40 0.22 4.51
C ILE A 565 -14.53 -0.47 3.76
N ASP A 566 -15.65 -0.68 4.45
CA ASP A 566 -16.88 -1.19 3.83
C ASP A 566 -17.82 -0.03 3.52
N LEU A 567 -18.00 0.25 2.22
CA LEU A 567 -18.87 1.29 1.72
C LEU A 567 -20.13 0.68 1.09
N THR A 568 -21.19 1.48 0.97
CA THR A 568 -22.45 1.08 0.32
C THR A 568 -22.88 2.14 -0.68
N ASN A 569 -23.02 1.76 -1.95
CA ASN A 569 -23.41 2.68 -3.01
C ASN A 569 -24.91 3.05 -2.96
N ASP A 570 -25.36 3.98 -3.80
CA ASP A 570 -26.75 4.46 -3.83
C ASP A 570 -27.77 3.38 -4.30
N TYR A 571 -27.28 2.25 -4.82
CA TYR A 571 -28.07 1.06 -5.20
C TYR A 571 -28.21 0.06 -4.05
N GLY A 572 -27.53 0.29 -2.92
CA GLY A 572 -27.53 -0.60 -1.76
C GLY A 572 -26.50 -1.75 -1.85
N ASN A 573 -25.58 -1.69 -2.83
CA ASN A 573 -24.57 -2.71 -3.06
C ASN A 573 -23.24 -2.36 -2.38
N PRO A 574 -22.46 -3.37 -1.93
CA PRO A 574 -21.18 -3.14 -1.27
C PRO A 574 -20.12 -2.61 -2.25
N VAL A 575 -19.26 -1.74 -1.73
CA VAL A 575 -18.02 -1.26 -2.37
C VAL A 575 -16.89 -1.40 -1.37
N ILE A 576 -15.79 -2.01 -1.79
CA ILE A 576 -14.61 -2.25 -0.95
C ILE A 576 -13.65 -1.07 -1.09
N GLY A 577 -13.40 -0.35 0.01
CA GLY A 577 -12.29 0.59 0.13
C GLY A 577 -11.04 -0.10 0.66
N MET A 578 -9.87 0.22 0.11
CA MET A 578 -8.61 -0.45 0.48
C MET A 578 -7.42 0.54 0.47
N LEU A 579 -6.81 0.73 1.64
CA LEU A 579 -5.56 1.46 1.80
C LEU A 579 -4.38 0.49 1.77
N VAL A 580 -3.38 0.78 0.93
CA VAL A 580 -2.18 -0.06 0.77
C VAL A 580 -0.94 0.84 0.69
N ASP A 581 -0.32 1.12 1.84
CA ASP A 581 0.91 1.89 1.93
C ASP A 581 1.85 1.28 2.98
N TYR A 582 3.06 0.94 2.52
CA TYR A 582 4.12 0.34 3.34
C TYR A 582 5.44 1.13 3.25
N GLN A 583 5.41 2.38 2.80
CA GLN A 583 6.58 3.13 2.31
C GLN A 583 7.75 3.27 3.31
N PHE A 584 7.48 3.18 4.62
CA PHE A 584 8.51 3.28 5.67
C PHE A 584 8.93 1.94 6.28
N SER A 585 8.35 0.83 5.80
CA SER A 585 8.76 -0.51 6.19
C SER A 585 10.16 -0.85 5.66
N TYR A 586 10.72 -1.99 6.11
CA TYR A 586 12.01 -2.52 5.65
C TYR A 586 12.18 -2.43 4.13
N ASN A 587 13.38 -2.05 3.64
CA ASN A 587 13.66 -1.85 2.21
C ASN A 587 12.66 -0.93 1.47
N GLY A 588 12.14 0.10 2.15
CA GLY A 588 11.18 1.05 1.57
C GLY A 588 9.79 0.47 1.28
N GLY A 589 9.43 -0.63 1.95
CA GLY A 589 8.20 -1.38 1.71
C GLY A 589 8.41 -2.88 1.43
N ASN A 590 9.66 -3.32 1.26
CA ASN A 590 10.08 -4.72 1.01
C ASN A 590 9.32 -5.42 -0.11
N ALA A 591 8.84 -4.65 -1.10
CA ALA A 591 7.90 -5.08 -2.12
C ALA A 591 6.64 -5.79 -1.58
N TRP A 592 6.18 -5.43 -0.39
CA TRP A 592 4.90 -5.87 0.14
C TRP A 592 3.75 -5.33 -0.71
N TYR A 593 3.14 -6.18 -1.51
CA TYR A 593 2.06 -5.82 -2.42
C TYR A 593 0.75 -6.46 -1.96
N ARG A 594 -0.38 -5.82 -2.27
CA ARG A 594 -1.68 -6.43 -1.99
C ARG A 594 -2.09 -7.33 -3.14
N PHE A 595 -2.27 -8.61 -2.86
CA PHE A 595 -2.85 -9.59 -3.79
C PHE A 595 -4.33 -9.77 -3.48
N VAL A 596 -5.16 -9.75 -4.52
CA VAL A 596 -6.61 -9.90 -4.46
C VAL A 596 -7.01 -11.05 -5.36
N GLU A 597 -7.21 -12.22 -4.75
CA GLU A 597 -7.62 -13.46 -5.41
C GLU A 597 -9.16 -13.52 -5.47
N MET A 598 -9.70 -13.59 -6.68
CA MET A 598 -11.13 -13.67 -6.97
C MET A 598 -11.54 -15.13 -7.19
N ASP A 599 -12.49 -15.60 -6.39
CA ASP A 599 -13.04 -16.96 -6.45
C ASP A 599 -14.54 -16.92 -6.76
N GLU A 600 -14.86 -16.94 -8.05
CA GLU A 600 -16.25 -16.98 -8.53
C GLU A 600 -16.95 -18.31 -8.20
N GLY A 601 -16.19 -19.39 -7.97
CA GLY A 601 -16.76 -20.71 -7.67
C GLY A 601 -17.31 -20.81 -6.26
N GLU A 602 -16.61 -20.21 -5.30
CA GLU A 602 -16.99 -20.15 -3.89
C GLU A 602 -17.62 -18.80 -3.47
N ASN A 603 -17.75 -17.85 -4.39
CA ASN A 603 -18.24 -16.48 -4.15
C ASN A 603 -17.45 -15.78 -3.04
N LYS A 604 -16.12 -15.72 -3.21
CA LYS A 604 -15.21 -15.09 -2.25
C LYS A 604 -14.16 -14.22 -2.92
N ILE A 605 -13.74 -13.18 -2.21
CA ILE A 605 -12.53 -12.42 -2.52
C ILE A 605 -11.56 -12.60 -1.35
N TYR A 606 -10.32 -12.99 -1.65
CA TYR A 606 -9.26 -13.12 -0.66
C TYR A 606 -8.19 -12.06 -0.87
N PHE A 607 -7.88 -11.35 0.20
CA PHE A 607 -6.86 -10.32 0.24
C PHE A 607 -5.67 -10.82 1.05
N SER A 608 -4.46 -10.62 0.54
CA SER A 608 -3.22 -10.97 1.22
C SER A 608 -2.11 -10.00 0.86
N THR A 609 -1.37 -9.51 1.85
CA THR A 609 -0.13 -8.76 1.65
C THR A 609 1.03 -9.75 1.48
N PHE A 610 1.65 -9.73 0.31
CA PHE A 610 2.67 -10.67 -0.12
C PHE A 610 3.86 -9.95 -0.73
N SER A 611 5.09 -10.40 -0.46
CA SER A 611 6.31 -9.85 -1.05
C SER A 611 6.84 -10.74 -2.18
N PRO A 612 6.70 -10.32 -3.46
CA PRO A 612 7.34 -11.00 -4.57
C PRO A 612 8.88 -10.97 -4.48
N TYR A 613 9.44 -9.94 -3.84
CA TYR A 613 10.87 -9.84 -3.60
C TYR A 613 11.36 -10.98 -2.69
N GLU A 614 10.77 -11.14 -1.52
CA GLU A 614 11.17 -12.20 -0.58
C GLU A 614 10.88 -13.59 -1.16
N ALA A 615 9.80 -13.73 -1.91
CA ALA A 615 9.49 -14.99 -2.59
C ALA A 615 10.47 -15.35 -3.73
N SER A 616 11.25 -14.39 -4.22
CA SER A 616 12.32 -14.63 -5.21
C SER A 616 13.64 -15.10 -4.58
N ARG A 617 13.81 -14.87 -3.27
CA ARG A 617 15.02 -15.20 -2.51
C ARG A 617 14.97 -16.65 -2.02
N THR A 618 16.14 -17.25 -1.89
CA THR A 618 16.33 -18.56 -1.26
C THR A 618 16.15 -18.46 0.25
N GLU A 619 15.75 -19.56 0.91
CA GLU A 619 15.61 -19.59 2.36
C GLU A 619 16.93 -19.33 3.09
N GLU A 620 18.08 -19.64 2.48
CA GLU A 620 19.40 -19.30 3.02
C GLU A 620 19.70 -17.79 2.98
N GLU A 621 19.12 -17.04 2.03
CA GLU A 621 19.28 -15.59 1.94
C GLU A 621 18.39 -14.85 2.93
N LYS A 622 17.29 -15.46 3.38
CA LYS A 622 16.32 -14.89 4.33
C LYS A 622 16.83 -14.95 5.76
N THR A 623 17.73 -14.05 6.07
CA THR A 623 18.43 -14.01 7.36
C THR A 623 17.91 -12.93 8.28
N GLY A 624 17.08 -11.99 7.83
CA GLY A 624 16.50 -10.92 8.64
C GLY A 624 15.13 -11.25 9.23
N TYR A 625 14.70 -10.49 10.23
CA TYR A 625 13.35 -10.59 10.83
C TYR A 625 12.22 -10.31 9.83
N PHE A 626 12.45 -9.39 8.88
CA PHE A 626 11.46 -8.96 7.90
C PHE A 626 11.52 -9.74 6.57
N ASP A 627 12.43 -10.71 6.45
CA ASP A 627 12.59 -11.55 5.26
C ASP A 627 11.45 -12.60 5.20
N LEU A 628 10.23 -12.12 4.95
CA LEU A 628 8.98 -12.88 4.99
C LEU A 628 8.25 -12.79 3.65
N ASN A 629 7.55 -13.84 3.26
CA ASN A 629 6.72 -13.83 2.05
C ASN A 629 5.34 -13.22 2.27
N PHE A 630 4.74 -13.41 3.45
CA PHE A 630 3.41 -12.91 3.81
C PHE A 630 3.46 -12.06 5.07
N MET A 631 2.73 -10.95 5.09
CA MET A 631 2.35 -10.25 6.33
C MET A 631 0.98 -10.76 6.81
N THR A 632 0.83 -10.94 8.12
CA THR A 632 -0.44 -11.38 8.75
C THR A 632 -1.05 -10.25 9.59
N GLY A 633 -2.32 -10.39 10.00
CA GLY A 633 -3.03 -9.41 10.82
C GLY A 633 -4.10 -8.59 10.08
N THR A 634 -4.91 -7.86 10.86
CA THR A 634 -6.21 -7.28 10.44
C THR A 634 -6.18 -6.24 9.33
N GLY A 635 -5.01 -5.69 8.99
CA GLY A 635 -4.80 -4.87 7.81
C GLY A 635 -4.33 -5.65 6.57
N ASN A 636 -3.65 -6.77 6.76
CA ASN A 636 -2.86 -7.45 5.72
C ASN A 636 -3.61 -8.61 5.05
N GLU A 637 -4.56 -9.21 5.75
CA GLU A 637 -5.37 -10.32 5.25
C GLU A 637 -6.87 -10.07 5.47
N ARG A 638 -7.68 -10.44 4.47
CA ARG A 638 -9.15 -10.37 4.57
C ARG A 638 -9.78 -11.41 3.66
N THR A 639 -10.90 -11.98 4.08
CA THR A 639 -11.80 -12.75 3.20
C THR A 639 -13.16 -12.08 3.20
N VAL A 640 -13.70 -11.84 2.01
CA VAL A 640 -15.02 -11.25 1.80
C VAL A 640 -15.91 -12.27 1.10
N ASP A 641 -17.09 -12.54 1.66
CA ASP A 641 -18.14 -13.25 0.93
C ASP A 641 -18.72 -12.29 -0.13
N PHE A 642 -18.64 -12.67 -1.40
CA PHE A 642 -18.94 -11.80 -2.53
C PHE A 642 -19.61 -12.61 -3.64
N ASP A 643 -20.94 -12.49 -3.77
CA ASP A 643 -21.69 -13.13 -4.86
C ASP A 643 -21.46 -12.36 -6.16
N PHE A 644 -20.51 -12.82 -6.98
CA PHE A 644 -20.13 -12.13 -8.22
C PHE A 644 -21.29 -12.04 -9.21
N ALA A 645 -22.09 -13.10 -9.32
CA ALA A 645 -23.18 -13.16 -10.28
C ALA A 645 -24.31 -12.19 -9.94
N ASP A 646 -24.63 -12.05 -8.64
CA ASP A 646 -25.58 -11.06 -8.15
C ASP A 646 -24.99 -9.64 -8.24
N ARG A 647 -23.76 -9.45 -7.73
CA ARG A 647 -23.12 -8.14 -7.62
C ARG A 647 -22.79 -7.51 -8.97
N PHE A 648 -22.52 -8.33 -9.97
CA PHE A 648 -22.25 -7.91 -11.34
C PHE A 648 -23.37 -8.30 -12.30
N GLY A 649 -24.62 -8.39 -11.82
CA GLY A 649 -25.79 -8.71 -12.65
C GLY A 649 -26.09 -7.70 -13.76
N PHE A 650 -25.42 -6.55 -13.77
CA PHE A 650 -25.42 -5.56 -14.87
C PHE A 650 -24.46 -5.92 -16.02
N ALA A 651 -23.53 -6.86 -15.81
CA ALA A 651 -22.58 -7.29 -16.83
C ALA A 651 -23.27 -8.18 -17.88
N PHE A 652 -22.92 -7.99 -19.15
CA PHE A 652 -23.53 -8.72 -20.27
C PHE A 652 -22.91 -10.12 -20.44
N ASN A 653 -23.69 -11.07 -20.97
CA ASN A 653 -23.25 -12.46 -21.19
C ASN A 653 -23.25 -12.90 -22.66
N ALA A 654 -23.74 -12.05 -23.57
CA ALA A 654 -23.58 -12.25 -25.00
C ALA A 654 -23.53 -10.90 -25.73
N ILE A 655 -22.97 -10.91 -26.94
CA ILE A 655 -23.07 -9.81 -27.90
C ILE A 655 -23.77 -10.29 -29.18
N SER A 656 -24.35 -9.34 -29.91
CA SER A 656 -24.90 -9.53 -31.25
C SER A 656 -24.42 -8.42 -32.17
N VAL A 657 -24.26 -8.74 -33.46
CA VAL A 657 -23.72 -7.81 -34.45
C VAL A 657 -24.73 -7.64 -35.57
N GLY A 658 -25.12 -6.39 -35.83
CA GLY A 658 -25.77 -5.97 -37.06
C GLY A 658 -24.71 -5.60 -38.10
N ALA A 659 -24.76 -6.22 -39.28
CA ALA A 659 -23.79 -6.00 -40.34
C ALA A 659 -23.70 -4.52 -40.79
N PRO A 660 -22.54 -4.05 -41.25
CA PRO A 660 -22.37 -2.70 -41.83
C PRO A 660 -23.23 -2.49 -43.07
N GLU A 661 -23.38 -1.22 -43.48
CA GLU A 661 -24.16 -0.86 -44.68
C GLU A 661 -23.59 -1.51 -45.95
N LYS A 662 -22.27 -1.67 -45.99
CA LYS A 662 -21.55 -2.32 -47.08
C LYS A 662 -21.12 -3.72 -46.68
N THR A 663 -21.54 -4.72 -47.47
CA THR A 663 -21.19 -6.13 -47.25
C THR A 663 -20.58 -6.79 -48.48
N VAL A 664 -20.40 -6.05 -49.57
CA VAL A 664 -19.80 -6.52 -50.82
C VAL A 664 -18.65 -5.57 -51.20
N TYR A 665 -17.49 -6.16 -51.48
CA TYR A 665 -16.22 -5.46 -51.72
C TYR A 665 -15.55 -6.03 -52.97
N ARG A 666 -14.64 -5.28 -53.58
CA ARG A 666 -13.71 -5.80 -54.60
C ARG A 666 -12.42 -6.29 -53.96
N VAL A 667 -11.70 -7.20 -54.64
CA VAL A 667 -10.36 -7.62 -54.19
C VAL A 667 -9.46 -6.40 -53.95
N GLY A 668 -8.86 -6.32 -52.76
CA GLY A 668 -7.98 -5.25 -52.33
C GLY A 668 -8.67 -3.99 -51.81
N GLU A 669 -10.01 -3.97 -51.75
CA GLU A 669 -10.76 -2.85 -51.16
C GLU A 669 -10.73 -2.90 -49.62
N GLU A 670 -10.60 -1.74 -48.99
CA GLU A 670 -10.58 -1.62 -47.52
C GLU A 670 -11.95 -1.94 -46.90
N LEU A 671 -11.91 -2.55 -45.72
CA LEU A 671 -13.11 -2.89 -44.94
C LEU A 671 -13.75 -1.62 -44.37
N ASP A 672 -14.97 -1.33 -44.80
CA ASP A 672 -15.78 -0.21 -44.31
C ASP A 672 -16.83 -0.74 -43.32
N LEU A 673 -16.71 -0.37 -42.05
CA LEU A 673 -17.61 -0.77 -40.97
C LEU A 673 -18.73 0.24 -40.69
N SER A 674 -18.89 1.26 -41.54
CA SER A 674 -19.91 2.28 -41.38
C SER A 674 -21.32 1.68 -41.28
N GLY A 675 -22.07 2.12 -40.27
CA GLY A 675 -23.42 1.62 -39.98
C GLY A 675 -23.50 0.25 -39.29
N MET A 676 -22.35 -0.37 -38.98
CA MET A 676 -22.33 -1.56 -38.13
C MET A 676 -22.86 -1.22 -36.73
N THR A 677 -23.58 -2.15 -36.11
CA THR A 677 -24.04 -2.01 -34.73
C THR A 677 -23.67 -3.25 -33.94
N VAL A 678 -23.18 -3.06 -32.73
CA VAL A 678 -22.88 -4.16 -31.81
C VAL A 678 -23.77 -3.97 -30.60
N THR A 679 -24.52 -4.99 -30.22
CA THR A 679 -25.49 -4.92 -29.13
C THR A 679 -25.18 -5.99 -28.10
N ALA A 680 -24.88 -5.58 -26.88
CA ALA A 680 -24.74 -6.47 -25.75
C ALA A 680 -26.11 -6.89 -25.22
N LEU A 681 -26.19 -8.15 -24.81
CA LEU A 681 -27.41 -8.83 -24.43
C LEU A 681 -27.31 -9.23 -22.96
N ALA A 682 -28.30 -8.78 -22.19
CA ALA A 682 -28.62 -9.30 -20.87
C ALA A 682 -30.00 -9.98 -20.93
N PRO A 683 -30.39 -10.81 -19.94
CA PRO A 683 -31.68 -11.50 -19.94
C PRO A 683 -32.90 -10.57 -20.09
N ASP A 684 -32.82 -9.36 -19.54
CA ASP A 684 -33.96 -8.44 -19.44
C ASP A 684 -33.80 -7.12 -20.23
N TYR A 685 -32.63 -6.87 -20.83
CA TYR A 685 -32.40 -5.68 -21.66
C TYR A 685 -31.25 -5.89 -22.66
N THR A 686 -31.17 -4.98 -23.64
CA THR A 686 -30.11 -4.94 -24.64
C THR A 686 -29.52 -3.54 -24.70
N ARG A 687 -28.23 -3.41 -24.97
CA ARG A 687 -27.58 -2.09 -25.09
C ARG A 687 -26.63 -2.05 -26.29
N LEU A 688 -26.67 -0.95 -27.03
CA LEU A 688 -25.70 -0.69 -28.10
C LEU A 688 -24.32 -0.45 -27.48
N LEU A 689 -23.32 -1.20 -27.92
CA LEU A 689 -21.92 -1.04 -27.58
C LEU A 689 -21.27 -0.01 -28.50
N THR A 690 -20.47 0.86 -27.92
CA THR A 690 -19.67 1.88 -28.65
C THR A 690 -18.20 1.48 -28.77
N HIS A 691 -17.77 0.43 -28.08
CA HIS A 691 -16.40 -0.09 -28.11
C HIS A 691 -16.42 -1.62 -28.20
N TYR A 692 -15.59 -2.18 -29.08
CA TYR A 692 -15.45 -3.61 -29.36
C TYR A 692 -14.26 -3.82 -30.30
N ASP A 693 -13.74 -5.03 -30.32
CA ASP A 693 -12.65 -5.42 -31.22
C ASP A 693 -13.22 -6.09 -32.48
N VAL A 694 -12.59 -5.89 -33.63
CA VAL A 694 -12.97 -6.51 -34.90
C VAL A 694 -11.77 -7.21 -35.51
N SER A 695 -11.91 -8.50 -35.86
CA SER A 695 -10.84 -9.29 -36.44
C SER A 695 -10.38 -8.76 -37.79
N ASP A 696 -9.08 -8.83 -38.05
CA ASP A 696 -8.54 -8.62 -39.40
C ASP A 696 -9.11 -9.63 -40.40
N VAL A 697 -9.41 -9.15 -41.61
CA VAL A 697 -9.97 -9.96 -42.69
C VAL A 697 -9.12 -9.86 -43.95
N ASP A 698 -8.73 -11.00 -44.53
CA ASP A 698 -8.03 -11.03 -45.81
C ASP A 698 -8.92 -10.56 -46.96
N MET A 699 -8.74 -9.31 -47.39
CA MET A 699 -9.44 -8.70 -48.52
C MET A 699 -8.72 -8.94 -49.87
N SER A 700 -7.59 -9.66 -49.89
CA SER A 700 -6.78 -9.87 -51.11
C SER A 700 -7.26 -11.00 -52.01
N THR A 701 -8.23 -11.80 -51.54
CA THR A 701 -8.77 -12.94 -52.28
C THR A 701 -10.30 -12.91 -52.31
N ALA A 702 -10.87 -13.27 -53.47
CA ALA A 702 -12.31 -13.33 -53.65
C ALA A 702 -12.96 -14.45 -52.82
N GLY A 703 -14.21 -14.23 -52.39
CA GLY A 703 -15.02 -15.19 -51.64
C GLY A 703 -15.70 -14.59 -50.43
N ALA A 704 -16.49 -15.42 -49.74
CA ALA A 704 -17.11 -15.06 -48.47
C ALA A 704 -16.03 -14.97 -47.38
N LYS A 705 -16.06 -13.88 -46.61
CA LYS A 705 -15.16 -13.62 -45.49
C LYS A 705 -15.96 -13.46 -44.21
N THR A 706 -15.46 -14.04 -43.12
CA THR A 706 -16.07 -13.91 -41.80
C THR A 706 -15.35 -12.80 -41.05
N VAL A 707 -16.11 -11.82 -40.60
CA VAL A 707 -15.65 -10.76 -39.70
C VAL A 707 -16.14 -11.14 -38.29
N THR A 708 -15.21 -11.30 -37.35
CA THR A 708 -15.52 -11.59 -35.94
C THR A 708 -15.40 -10.32 -35.13
N VAL A 709 -16.43 -10.02 -34.35
CA VAL A 709 -16.45 -8.95 -33.36
C VAL A 709 -16.35 -9.58 -31.97
N SER A 710 -15.49 -9.04 -31.11
CA SER A 710 -15.31 -9.50 -29.75
C SER A 710 -15.46 -8.39 -28.72
N PHE A 711 -16.01 -8.74 -27.56
CA PHE A 711 -16.16 -7.85 -26.41
C PHE A 711 -16.25 -8.70 -25.14
N GLY A 712 -15.37 -8.47 -24.16
CA GLY A 712 -15.41 -9.15 -22.85
C GLY A 712 -15.45 -10.68 -22.93
N GLY A 713 -14.55 -11.29 -23.70
CA GLY A 713 -14.54 -12.75 -23.96
C GLY A 713 -15.70 -13.29 -24.83
N MET A 714 -16.72 -12.48 -25.12
CA MET A 714 -17.84 -12.84 -25.99
C MET A 714 -17.50 -12.57 -27.46
N GLN A 715 -18.06 -13.37 -28.37
CA GLN A 715 -17.87 -13.22 -29.81
C GLN A 715 -19.18 -13.28 -30.57
N ALA A 716 -19.30 -12.45 -31.60
CA ALA A 716 -20.33 -12.53 -32.63
C ALA A 716 -19.71 -12.25 -33.99
N SER A 717 -20.28 -12.78 -35.07
CA SER A 717 -19.68 -12.66 -36.39
C SER A 717 -20.72 -12.39 -37.47
N PHE A 718 -20.28 -11.73 -38.53
CA PHE A 718 -21.05 -11.53 -39.76
C PHE A 718 -20.19 -11.87 -40.97
N THR A 719 -20.82 -11.98 -42.13
CA THR A 719 -20.15 -12.34 -43.39
C THR A 719 -20.19 -11.17 -44.35
N ILE A 720 -19.05 -10.89 -44.97
CA ILE A 720 -18.93 -10.01 -46.15
C ILE A 720 -18.52 -10.85 -47.36
N TYR A 721 -18.66 -10.30 -48.56
CA TYR A 721 -18.28 -10.96 -49.80
C TYR A 721 -17.31 -10.11 -50.61
N VAL A 722 -16.16 -10.70 -50.99
CA VAL A 722 -15.17 -10.06 -51.87
C VAL A 722 -15.34 -10.62 -53.27
N GLU A 723 -15.69 -9.77 -54.23
CA GLU A 723 -15.87 -10.10 -55.64
C GLU A 723 -14.51 -10.22 -56.35
N GLY A 724 -14.35 -11.26 -57.17
CA GLY A 724 -13.19 -11.40 -58.05
C GLY A 724 -13.28 -10.47 -59.27
N GLU A 725 -12.13 -10.11 -59.85
CA GLU A 725 -12.11 -9.32 -61.08
C GLU A 725 -12.83 -10.07 -62.22
N ASP A 726 -13.86 -9.43 -62.78
CA ASP A 726 -14.52 -9.92 -63.98
C ASP A 726 -13.53 -9.92 -65.16
N ALA A 727 -13.25 -11.12 -65.69
CA ALA A 727 -12.47 -11.29 -66.90
C ALA A 727 -13.28 -10.84 -68.14
N GLY A 728 -13.14 -9.57 -68.51
CA GLY A 728 -13.09 -9.10 -69.90
C GLY A 728 -14.41 -8.71 -70.59
N SER A 729 -14.45 -7.46 -71.06
CA SER A 729 -15.08 -7.10 -72.33
C SER A 729 -14.13 -6.17 -73.09
N THR A 730 -13.67 -6.64 -74.24
CA THR A 730 -12.73 -6.00 -75.17
C THR A 730 -13.28 -4.74 -75.83
N ASP A 731 -12.39 -3.76 -75.99
CA ASP A 731 -12.48 -2.59 -76.87
C ASP A 731 -12.91 -2.92 -78.31
N THR A 732 -13.69 -2.02 -78.91
CA THR A 732 -13.37 -1.46 -80.24
C THR A 732 -13.86 0.00 -80.35
N ASP A 733 -12.94 0.88 -80.71
CA ASP A 733 -13.08 2.28 -81.10
C ASP A 733 -14.10 2.55 -82.22
N GLY A 734 -14.63 3.79 -82.27
CA GLY A 734 -15.31 4.33 -83.45
C GLY A 734 -16.00 5.68 -83.26
N ASP A 735 -15.27 6.76 -83.51
CA ASP A 735 -15.71 8.16 -83.68
C ASP A 735 -16.80 8.34 -84.76
N SER A 736 -17.88 9.11 -84.47
CA SER A 736 -18.43 10.19 -85.32
C SER A 736 -19.85 10.65 -84.91
N ASP A 737 -19.99 11.98 -84.83
CA ASP A 737 -21.13 12.87 -85.13
C ASP A 737 -22.61 12.54 -84.76
N LYS A 738 -23.23 13.56 -84.15
CA LYS A 738 -24.69 13.85 -84.09
C LYS A 738 -25.32 13.97 -85.50
N PRO A 739 -26.66 14.18 -85.65
CA PRO A 739 -27.83 13.72 -84.87
C PRO A 739 -28.93 13.12 -85.79
N THR A 740 -30.04 12.61 -85.23
CA THR A 740 -31.47 12.88 -85.58
C THR A 740 -32.43 11.69 -85.36
N ASP A 741 -33.47 12.01 -84.59
CA ASP A 741 -34.91 11.73 -84.77
C ASP A 741 -35.52 10.32 -84.88
N THR A 742 -36.71 10.28 -84.27
CA THR A 742 -37.89 9.41 -84.44
C THR A 742 -37.82 8.02 -83.81
N GLU A 743 -38.52 7.81 -82.69
CA GLU A 743 -39.93 7.35 -82.63
C GLU A 743 -40.22 6.12 -83.49
N THR A 744 -40.45 4.97 -82.86
CA THR A 744 -41.75 4.28 -82.84
C THR A 744 -41.64 2.95 -82.08
N ASP A 745 -42.41 2.84 -81.01
CA ASP A 745 -43.46 1.85 -80.80
C ASP A 745 -43.23 0.38 -81.23
N ASP A 746 -43.27 -0.45 -80.19
CA ASP A 746 -44.25 -1.53 -79.99
C ASP A 746 -43.83 -3.01 -80.16
N GLU A 747 -44.50 -3.78 -79.30
CA GLU A 747 -44.82 -5.21 -79.33
C GLU A 747 -43.80 -6.27 -78.88
N GLY A 748 -44.18 -6.90 -77.75
CA GLY A 748 -44.33 -8.35 -77.61
C GLY A 748 -43.05 -9.15 -77.36
N GLY A 749 -42.86 -9.88 -76.26
CA GLY A 749 -43.83 -10.67 -75.50
C GLY A 749 -43.48 -12.16 -75.60
N CYS A 750 -43.47 -12.84 -74.45
CA CYS A 750 -43.42 -14.31 -74.26
C CYS A 750 -42.06 -14.97 -74.58
N GLY A 751 -41.40 -15.75 -73.72
CA GLY A 751 -41.86 -16.60 -72.63
C GLY A 751 -41.29 -18.00 -72.88
N ALA A 752 -40.61 -18.60 -71.90
CA ALA A 752 -40.57 -20.04 -71.66
C ALA A 752 -39.67 -20.36 -70.47
N ALA A 753 -40.26 -21.07 -69.51
CA ALA A 753 -39.60 -21.69 -68.39
C ALA A 753 -38.99 -23.06 -68.79
N VAL A 754 -38.16 -23.62 -67.90
CA VAL A 754 -38.41 -24.89 -67.19
C VAL A 754 -37.10 -25.69 -66.92
N ALA A 755 -36.89 -25.95 -65.62
CA ALA A 755 -36.31 -27.13 -64.94
C ALA A 755 -34.83 -27.51 -65.08
N ALA A 756 -34.16 -27.66 -63.92
CA ALA A 756 -33.99 -28.96 -63.22
C ALA A 756 -33.18 -28.69 -61.91
N THR A 757 -33.67 -28.95 -60.68
CA THR A 757 -33.64 -30.23 -59.92
C THR A 757 -32.28 -30.94 -59.96
N SER A 758 -31.66 -31.46 -58.90
CA SER A 758 -31.92 -31.59 -57.46
C SER A 758 -30.82 -32.51 -56.87
N ALA A 759 -30.71 -32.52 -55.54
CA ALA A 759 -30.25 -33.61 -54.64
C ALA A 759 -28.80 -33.52 -54.09
N ALA A 760 -28.49 -33.89 -52.84
CA ALA A 760 -29.19 -34.00 -51.54
C ALA A 760 -28.25 -34.74 -50.54
N GLY A 761 -28.32 -34.36 -49.25
CA GLY A 761 -28.03 -35.19 -48.06
C GLY A 761 -26.66 -34.99 -47.40
N ALA A 762 -26.46 -34.96 -46.08
CA ALA A 762 -27.31 -35.11 -44.88
C ALA A 762 -26.47 -34.59 -43.65
N ALA A 763 -26.96 -33.72 -42.76
CA ALA A 763 -27.72 -33.94 -41.51
C ALA A 763 -26.92 -34.40 -40.26
N VAL A 764 -26.87 -33.56 -39.20
CA VAL A 764 -26.86 -33.94 -37.77
C VAL A 764 -27.72 -32.91 -36.98
N LEU A 765 -28.52 -33.42 -36.05
CA LEU A 765 -29.59 -32.78 -35.26
C LEU A 765 -29.11 -31.91 -34.09
N LEU A 766 -29.90 -30.89 -33.74
CA LEU A 766 -30.06 -30.44 -32.35
C LEU A 766 -31.51 -30.01 -32.07
N THR A 767 -32.12 -30.76 -31.17
CA THR A 767 -33.47 -30.59 -30.60
C THR A 767 -33.37 -29.82 -29.28
N ALA A 768 -34.00 -28.65 -29.15
CA ALA A 768 -34.57 -28.13 -27.89
C ALA A 768 -35.30 -26.79 -28.13
N ALA A 769 -36.55 -26.82 -28.59
CA ALA A 769 -37.43 -25.64 -28.56
C ALA A 769 -38.88 -26.10 -28.37
N ALA A 770 -39.18 -26.65 -27.19
CA ALA A 770 -40.54 -26.95 -26.75
C ALA A 770 -40.62 -27.06 -25.22
N ALA A 771 -40.27 -25.98 -24.49
CA ALA A 771 -40.50 -25.90 -23.04
C ALA A 771 -40.48 -24.47 -22.46
N VAL A 772 -41.14 -23.46 -23.08
CA VAL A 772 -41.33 -22.14 -22.41
C VAL A 772 -42.75 -21.55 -22.59
N LEU A 773 -43.67 -22.22 -23.27
CA LEU A 773 -45.04 -21.71 -23.48
C LEU A 773 -46.13 -22.34 -22.57
N ILE A 774 -45.72 -22.96 -21.47
CA ILE A 774 -46.63 -23.40 -20.39
C ILE A 774 -46.02 -23.03 -19.04
N CYS A 775 -46.00 -21.73 -18.71
CA CYS A 775 -45.99 -21.25 -17.32
C CYS A 775 -46.44 -19.78 -17.20
N ARG A 776 -47.17 -19.26 -18.20
CA ARG A 776 -47.73 -17.89 -18.18
C ARG A 776 -49.25 -17.86 -17.94
N ASN A 777 -49.80 -18.89 -17.30
CA ASN A 777 -51.24 -18.99 -17.03
C ASN A 777 -51.64 -19.50 -15.62
N GLU A 778 -50.73 -19.65 -14.65
CA GLU A 778 -51.10 -20.06 -13.28
C GLU A 778 -50.88 -19.02 -12.16
N MET A 779 -50.32 -17.84 -12.45
CA MET A 779 -50.22 -16.74 -11.46
C MET A 779 -51.24 -15.60 -11.68
N ARG A 780 -52.49 -15.96 -12.02
CA ARG A 780 -53.64 -15.02 -11.96
C ARG A 780 -54.90 -15.59 -11.30
N ARG A 781 -54.80 -16.71 -10.58
CA ARG A 781 -55.86 -17.21 -9.69
C ARG A 781 -55.25 -17.84 -8.44
N ARG A 782 -54.87 -17.01 -7.46
CA ARG A 782 -54.85 -17.32 -6.02
C ARG A 782 -54.48 -16.06 -5.21
N THR A 783 -55.43 -15.13 -5.17
CA THR A 783 -55.64 -14.21 -4.03
C THR A 783 -57.12 -14.28 -3.67
N LYS A 784 -57.46 -15.36 -2.98
CA LYS A 784 -58.35 -15.44 -1.83
C LYS A 784 -57.83 -16.53 -0.92
#